data_AF-A0A937Z475-F1
#
_entry.id   AF-A0A937Z475-F1
#
_cell.length_a   1.000
_cell.length_b   1.000
_cell.length_c   1.000
_cell.angle_alpha   90.00
_cell.angle_beta   90.00
_cell.angle_gamma   90.00
#
_symmetry.space_group_name_H-M   'P 1'
#
loop_
_entity.id
_entity.type
_entity.pdbx_description
1 polymer ?
#
loop_
_entity_poly.entity_id
_entity_poly.type
_entity_poly.pdbx_seq_one_letter_code
_entity_poly.pdbx_strand_id
1 'polypeptide(L)'
;MSTLCEVERCSRCAMTRDYRNQPVLRHPLPESVAEVAAELRRLDVPLVAFGQTLFWDEASKAVLRRLLDEHAPEILLIAGIHDSDYFSKLHGRGRAGGGFVLSATNDWTHRSLWAAVAETTALFGAESSPTVDELQAAGVPLKHLAARAPEGADAFLDSATAAYGWRGVARLGAAEQIARDVRVAEVGPALGELLKWGLEETLGLLSDRGQRRRAEVEAGRLQDRLSHTTAALPDATLSELYQRLIAQHYADLLGYQSDRIHPTSTCEYLRFNRDTWRGARFQPVQAFLCHRVGICARETYNDAVAGQGMYGLDQFGEGAIPFDLIVPGRGRGTLRILEREVRAEFDSGALVLPTPERICLLEDLAALIEDAVGSEAAIAGKALLGPVMFCSEAILVLHEGASAYVPRTRLWLSRLNSSCGSLRTYPVLRLRHHAYDALAATDVRLRLPAHLAGAFGAEELRGSELGARWRQVLEQQESLLARLGEARSTSALLEVLAGENGERWRPVAEELEEARHLLRATGAGVRERVRKLREIRSAERRARRRRAELEARSGELRAREQETGDPGPRQALRQLIGVMTDEIRCREARRAELRQEIAELARKAPTRAARERISGIGRQAELSRLELAQRALLVRHMEIGDRRPTGWWFSVVDPTGAWFEEAVRRAELYLQDLTSAPEANDTGH
;
A
#
# COMPACT_ATOMS: atom_id res chain seq x y z
N MET A 1 43.28 -9.18 -36.29
CA MET A 1 42.27 -8.60 -37.19
C MET A 1 40.88 -8.48 -36.55
N SER A 2 40.60 -9.09 -35.38
CA SER A 2 39.30 -8.95 -34.69
C SER A 2 39.11 -7.62 -33.94
N THR A 3 40.17 -7.04 -33.39
CA THR A 3 40.11 -5.78 -32.61
C THR A 3 39.92 -4.51 -33.43
N LEU A 4 40.23 -4.51 -34.74
CA LEU A 4 40.01 -3.35 -35.62
C LEU A 4 38.56 -3.27 -36.14
N CYS A 5 37.89 -4.42 -36.31
CA CYS A 5 36.50 -4.49 -36.75
C CYS A 5 35.52 -4.04 -35.65
N GLU A 6 35.85 -4.32 -34.38
CA GLU A 6 35.07 -3.83 -33.22
C GLU A 6 35.12 -2.30 -33.08
N VAL A 7 36.26 -1.67 -33.36
CA VAL A 7 36.41 -0.21 -33.27
C VAL A 7 35.63 0.51 -34.38
N GLU A 8 35.67 -0.01 -35.61
CA GLU A 8 34.93 0.59 -36.74
C GLU A 8 33.40 0.43 -36.58
N ARG A 9 32.90 -0.67 -36.03
CA ARG A 9 31.46 -0.85 -35.78
C ARG A 9 30.97 -0.09 -34.55
N CYS A 10 31.78 -0.01 -33.49
CA CYS A 10 31.49 0.83 -32.33
C CYS A 10 31.50 2.33 -32.71
N SER A 11 32.31 2.73 -33.70
CA SER A 11 32.30 4.10 -34.25
C SER A 11 31.04 4.46 -35.06
N ARG A 12 30.28 3.45 -35.54
CA ARG A 12 28.93 3.64 -36.12
C ARG A 12 27.83 3.73 -35.06
N CYS A 13 28.12 3.38 -33.81
CA CYS A 13 27.22 3.57 -32.68
C CYS A 13 27.19 5.07 -32.36
N ALA A 14 26.11 5.75 -32.79
CA ALA A 14 25.97 7.21 -32.83
C ALA A 14 26.10 7.95 -31.48
N MET A 15 26.36 7.25 -30.38
CA MET A 15 26.56 7.81 -29.05
C MET A 15 27.95 8.44 -28.82
N THR A 16 28.86 8.40 -29.80
CA THR A 16 30.19 9.05 -29.73
C THR A 16 30.26 10.42 -30.39
N ARG A 17 29.17 10.92 -31.02
CA ARG A 17 29.14 12.32 -31.47
C ARG A 17 29.00 13.25 -30.26
N ASP A 18 29.80 14.31 -30.27
CA ASP A 18 29.98 15.27 -29.19
C ASP A 18 28.68 16.04 -28.91
N TYR A 19 27.83 15.51 -28.02
CA TYR A 19 26.63 16.17 -27.49
C TYR A 19 26.92 17.05 -26.27
N ARG A 20 28.19 17.40 -26.02
CA ARG A 20 28.62 18.11 -24.79
C ARG A 20 28.16 19.57 -24.68
N ASN A 21 27.54 20.14 -25.71
CA ASN A 21 27.20 21.57 -25.76
C ASN A 21 25.73 21.86 -26.07
N GLN A 22 24.79 21.24 -25.36
CA GLN A 22 23.42 21.77 -25.24
C GLN A 22 22.98 21.78 -23.77
N PRO A 23 22.34 22.86 -23.30
CA PRO A 23 22.08 23.07 -21.89
C PRO A 23 21.15 21.97 -21.34
N VAL A 24 21.62 21.30 -20.28
CA VAL A 24 20.74 20.59 -19.34
C VAL A 24 19.71 21.61 -18.87
N LEU A 25 18.45 21.40 -19.21
CA LEU A 25 17.34 22.31 -18.90
C LEU A 25 17.06 22.26 -17.40
N ARG A 26 17.85 22.99 -16.60
CA ARG A 26 17.49 23.35 -15.23
C ARG A 26 16.56 24.54 -15.28
N HIS A 27 15.27 24.29 -15.48
CA HIS A 27 14.26 25.33 -15.34
C HIS A 27 13.73 25.34 -13.90
N PRO A 28 13.58 26.51 -13.24
CA PRO A 28 12.74 26.61 -12.06
C PRO A 28 11.34 26.11 -12.41
N LEU A 29 10.68 25.42 -11.47
CA LEU A 29 9.31 24.94 -11.67
C LEU A 29 8.42 26.13 -12.05
N PRO A 30 7.66 26.06 -13.15
CA PRO A 30 6.75 27.13 -13.53
C PRO A 30 5.72 27.37 -12.42
N GLU A 31 5.39 28.63 -12.14
CA GLU A 31 4.51 29.02 -11.03
C GLU A 31 3.02 29.00 -11.42
N SER A 32 2.70 28.93 -12.72
CA SER A 32 1.31 28.87 -13.21
C SER A 32 1.09 27.92 -14.40
N VAL A 33 -0.16 27.49 -14.61
CA VAL A 33 -0.57 26.65 -15.76
C VAL A 33 -0.18 27.29 -17.10
N ALA A 34 -0.31 28.61 -17.23
CA ALA A 34 0.03 29.34 -18.45
C ALA A 34 1.54 29.28 -18.76
N GLU A 35 2.39 29.33 -17.73
CA GLU A 35 3.85 29.20 -17.89
C GLU A 35 4.23 27.77 -18.27
N VAL A 36 3.62 26.76 -17.62
CA VAL A 36 3.81 25.36 -18.03
C VAL A 36 3.40 25.17 -19.48
N ALA A 37 2.24 25.67 -19.88
CA ALA A 37 1.76 25.57 -21.26
C ALA A 37 2.72 26.24 -22.26
N ALA A 38 3.26 27.42 -21.93
CA ALA A 38 4.27 28.09 -22.75
C ALA A 38 5.56 27.25 -22.90
N GLU A 39 5.99 26.59 -21.83
CA GLU A 39 7.13 25.69 -21.86
C GLU A 39 6.86 24.42 -22.68
N LEU A 40 5.66 23.83 -22.54
CA LEU A 40 5.24 22.69 -23.36
C LEU A 40 5.26 23.03 -24.86
N ARG A 41 4.81 24.24 -25.23
CA ARG A 41 4.92 24.74 -26.62
C ARG A 41 6.35 24.85 -27.10
N ARG A 42 7.26 25.32 -26.24
CA ARG A 42 8.68 25.47 -26.56
C ARG A 42 9.34 24.12 -26.82
N LEU A 43 8.91 23.08 -26.10
CA LEU A 43 9.41 21.72 -26.27
C LEU A 43 8.89 21.07 -27.56
N ASP A 44 7.71 21.49 -28.06
CA ASP A 44 7.13 21.11 -29.35
C ASP A 44 7.08 19.59 -29.59
N VAL A 45 6.61 18.87 -28.57
CA VAL A 45 6.41 17.42 -28.60
C VAL A 45 5.04 17.03 -28.05
N PRO A 46 4.48 15.89 -28.48
CA PRO A 46 3.21 15.42 -27.92
C PRO A 46 3.34 15.09 -26.44
N LEU A 47 2.19 15.12 -25.77
CA LEU A 47 2.03 14.56 -24.43
C LEU A 47 1.58 13.11 -24.56
N VAL A 48 2.12 12.21 -23.75
CA VAL A 48 1.69 10.81 -23.69
C VAL A 48 1.21 10.47 -22.29
N ALA A 49 0.05 9.82 -22.18
CA ALA A 49 -0.48 9.31 -20.92
C ALA A 49 -0.84 7.85 -21.11
N PHE A 50 -0.33 6.95 -20.26
CA PHE A 50 -0.64 5.51 -20.35
C PHE A 50 -1.24 5.02 -19.05
N GLY A 51 -2.57 4.96 -18.99
CA GLY A 51 -3.31 4.47 -17.84
C GLY A 51 -3.49 2.97 -17.88
N GLN A 52 -3.42 2.30 -16.73
CA GLN A 52 -3.65 0.86 -16.69
C GLN A 52 -5.15 0.53 -16.79
N THR A 53 -6.03 1.41 -16.31
CA THR A 53 -7.49 1.25 -16.46
C THR A 53 -8.19 2.55 -16.84
N LEU A 54 -9.34 2.46 -17.51
CA LEU A 54 -10.20 3.61 -17.79
C LEU A 54 -11.23 3.89 -16.69
N PHE A 55 -11.51 2.92 -15.81
CA PHE A 55 -12.58 3.01 -14.81
C PHE A 55 -12.13 3.67 -13.50
N TRP A 56 -10.89 4.12 -13.42
CA TRP A 56 -10.33 4.86 -12.31
C TRP A 56 -9.87 6.24 -12.77
N ASP A 57 -8.59 6.57 -12.59
CA ASP A 57 -8.05 7.91 -12.68
C ASP A 57 -7.61 8.33 -14.10
N GLU A 58 -7.49 7.41 -15.05
CA GLU A 58 -7.02 7.80 -16.39
C GLU A 58 -7.98 8.77 -17.10
N ALA A 59 -9.29 8.61 -16.89
CA ALA A 59 -10.29 9.49 -17.46
C ALA A 59 -10.28 10.90 -16.84
N SER A 60 -9.78 11.09 -15.62
CA SER A 60 -9.74 12.42 -14.98
C SER A 60 -8.69 13.36 -15.59
N LYS A 61 -7.74 12.83 -16.38
CA LYS A 61 -6.84 13.63 -17.22
C LYS A 61 -7.53 14.40 -18.34
N ALA A 62 -8.84 14.23 -18.54
CA ALA A 62 -9.64 15.18 -19.33
C ALA A 62 -9.47 16.63 -18.82
N VAL A 63 -9.21 16.82 -17.53
CA VAL A 63 -8.84 18.13 -16.96
C VAL A 63 -7.63 18.74 -17.68
N LEU A 64 -6.58 17.97 -17.97
CA LEU A 64 -5.42 18.46 -18.69
C LEU A 64 -5.81 18.93 -20.11
N ARG A 65 -6.64 18.17 -20.83
CA ARG A 65 -7.10 18.60 -22.15
C ARG A 65 -7.84 19.94 -22.08
N ARG A 66 -8.71 20.12 -21.08
CA ARG A 66 -9.43 21.38 -20.87
C ARG A 66 -8.49 22.56 -20.65
N LEU A 67 -7.46 22.39 -19.82
CA LEU A 67 -6.42 23.40 -19.59
C LEU A 67 -5.61 23.70 -20.86
N LEU A 68 -5.26 22.66 -21.63
CA LEU A 68 -4.55 22.84 -22.90
C LEU A 68 -5.42 23.55 -23.93
N ASP A 69 -6.73 23.33 -23.98
CA ASP A 69 -7.59 24.05 -24.93
C ASP A 69 -7.64 25.56 -24.65
N GLU A 70 -7.46 25.96 -23.40
CA GLU A 70 -7.32 27.37 -23.03
C GLU A 70 -5.91 27.92 -23.31
N HIS A 71 -4.87 27.15 -22.94
CA HIS A 71 -3.52 27.70 -22.84
C HIS A 71 -2.53 27.21 -23.90
N ALA A 72 -2.79 26.11 -24.62
CA ALA A 72 -1.96 25.51 -25.68
C ALA A 72 -2.77 24.52 -26.56
N PRO A 73 -3.77 25.01 -27.31
CA PRO A 73 -4.74 24.16 -28.00
C PRO A 73 -4.13 23.25 -29.08
N GLU A 74 -2.99 23.63 -29.63
CA GLU A 74 -2.27 22.87 -30.66
C GLU A 74 -1.61 21.58 -30.17
N ILE A 75 -1.32 21.48 -28.86
CA ILE A 75 -0.61 20.34 -28.29
C ILE A 75 -1.45 19.07 -28.40
N LEU A 76 -0.87 18.00 -28.94
CA LEU A 76 -1.49 16.69 -29.04
C LEU A 76 -1.35 15.92 -27.72
N LEU A 77 -2.45 15.33 -27.25
CA LEU A 77 -2.46 14.35 -26.17
C LEU A 77 -2.68 12.94 -26.75
N ILE A 78 -1.68 12.08 -26.60
CA ILE A 78 -1.77 10.65 -26.90
C ILE A 78 -2.24 9.93 -25.63
N ALA A 79 -3.50 9.52 -25.63
CA ALA A 79 -4.17 8.89 -24.49
C ALA A 79 -4.15 7.36 -24.65
N GLY A 80 -3.13 6.73 -24.09
CA GLY A 80 -2.86 5.32 -24.21
C GLY A 80 -3.38 4.46 -23.05
N ILE A 81 -3.62 3.19 -23.35
CA ILE A 81 -3.88 2.14 -22.36
C ILE A 81 -2.63 1.31 -22.16
N HIS A 82 -2.25 1.08 -20.91
CA HIS A 82 -1.08 0.28 -20.56
C HIS A 82 -1.36 -1.22 -20.65
N ASP A 83 -1.15 -1.79 -21.84
CA ASP A 83 -1.50 -3.17 -22.18
C ASP A 83 -0.32 -4.16 -22.18
N SER A 84 0.90 -3.66 -21.98
CA SER A 84 2.14 -4.44 -21.95
C SER A 84 2.34 -5.25 -20.67
N ASP A 85 1.52 -5.00 -19.66
CA ASP A 85 1.67 -5.61 -18.36
C ASP A 85 0.77 -6.82 -18.14
N TYR A 86 1.12 -7.63 -17.15
CA TYR A 86 0.32 -8.79 -16.80
C TYR A 86 -1.04 -8.39 -16.26
N PHE A 87 -2.07 -9.14 -16.64
CA PHE A 87 -3.37 -9.03 -16.00
C PHE A 87 -3.27 -9.48 -14.54
N SER A 88 -3.98 -8.78 -13.66
CA SER A 88 -3.99 -8.97 -12.22
C SER A 88 -4.22 -10.44 -11.80
N LYS A 89 -3.54 -10.89 -10.75
CA LYS A 89 -3.68 -12.26 -10.21
C LYS A 89 -3.84 -12.27 -8.69
N LEU A 90 -4.56 -13.26 -8.18
CA LEU A 90 -4.59 -13.61 -6.76
C LEU A 90 -3.72 -14.84 -6.52
N HIS A 91 -2.61 -14.68 -5.79
CA HIS A 91 -1.75 -15.79 -5.43
C HIS A 91 -2.45 -16.72 -4.42
N GLY A 92 -2.32 -18.03 -4.59
CA GLY A 92 -2.72 -19.03 -3.58
C GLY A 92 -4.19 -19.47 -3.56
N ARG A 93 -5.11 -18.83 -4.28
CA ARG A 93 -6.50 -19.32 -4.41
C ARG A 93 -6.67 -20.13 -5.70
N GLY A 94 -6.28 -21.40 -5.61
CA GLY A 94 -6.52 -22.40 -6.65
C GLY A 94 -8.00 -22.70 -6.84
N ARG A 95 -8.72 -21.84 -7.56
CA ARG A 95 -9.97 -22.25 -8.20
C ARG A 95 -9.62 -22.98 -9.49
N ALA A 96 -9.94 -24.28 -9.53
CA ALA A 96 -9.94 -25.08 -10.74
C ALA A 96 -11.07 -24.57 -11.65
N GLY A 97 -10.73 -23.59 -12.49
CA GLY A 97 -11.66 -22.92 -13.40
C GLY A 97 -11.08 -21.57 -13.77
N GLY A 98 -10.75 -21.39 -15.04
CA GLY A 98 -10.42 -20.07 -15.57
C GLY A 98 -11.56 -19.08 -15.32
N GLY A 99 -11.26 -17.80 -15.24
CA GLY A 99 -12.27 -16.75 -15.06
C GLY A 99 -11.71 -15.49 -14.42
N PHE A 100 -12.60 -14.60 -14.04
CA PHE A 100 -12.28 -13.33 -13.42
C PHE A 100 -13.09 -13.14 -12.14
N VAL A 101 -12.48 -12.53 -11.13
CA VAL A 101 -13.13 -12.25 -9.84
C VAL A 101 -12.82 -10.84 -9.37
N LEU A 102 -13.82 -10.15 -8.84
CA LEU A 102 -13.62 -8.88 -8.17
C LEU A 102 -12.98 -9.13 -6.80
N SER A 103 -11.92 -8.41 -6.51
CA SER A 103 -11.21 -8.48 -5.24
C SER A 103 -10.94 -7.10 -4.70
N ALA A 104 -11.14 -6.94 -3.38
CA ALA A 104 -10.57 -5.83 -2.64
C ALA A 104 -9.09 -6.13 -2.32
N THR A 105 -8.32 -5.08 -2.09
CA THR A 105 -6.94 -5.19 -1.60
C THR A 105 -6.87 -5.03 -0.08
N ASN A 106 -5.85 -5.66 0.52
CA ASN A 106 -5.53 -5.56 1.93
C ASN A 106 -4.03 -5.83 2.15
N ASP A 107 -3.51 -5.51 3.32
CA ASP A 107 -2.09 -5.73 3.66
C ASP A 107 -1.81 -7.15 4.23
N TRP A 108 -2.75 -8.09 4.07
CA TRP A 108 -2.64 -9.45 4.58
C TRP A 108 -2.70 -10.51 3.46
N THR A 109 -3.82 -11.22 3.27
CA THR A 109 -3.88 -12.31 2.28
C THR A 109 -3.85 -11.81 0.83
N HIS A 110 -4.27 -10.58 0.59
CA HIS A 110 -4.31 -9.96 -0.73
C HIS A 110 -3.20 -8.93 -0.93
N ARG A 111 -2.16 -8.91 -0.09
CA ARG A 111 -1.02 -8.00 -0.24
C ARG A 111 -0.29 -8.14 -1.57
N SER A 112 -0.37 -9.33 -2.18
CA SER A 112 0.20 -9.62 -3.49
C SER A 112 -0.77 -9.39 -4.65
N LEU A 113 -1.98 -8.90 -4.39
CA LEU A 113 -2.90 -8.48 -5.43
C LEU A 113 -2.32 -7.24 -6.09
N TRP A 114 -1.71 -7.47 -7.23
CA TRP A 114 -1.36 -6.40 -8.13
C TRP A 114 -2.47 -6.29 -9.16
N ALA A 115 -3.31 -5.26 -9.02
CA ALA A 115 -4.28 -4.93 -10.05
C ALA A 115 -3.61 -4.02 -11.09
N ALA A 116 -3.58 -4.46 -12.33
CA ALA A 116 -3.05 -3.65 -13.43
C ALA A 116 -4.21 -3.11 -14.28
N VAL A 117 -4.97 -3.96 -14.97
CA VAL A 117 -5.74 -3.48 -16.14
C VAL A 117 -7.27 -3.39 -15.94
N ALA A 118 -7.77 -3.62 -14.73
CA ALA A 118 -9.20 -3.53 -14.45
C ALA A 118 -9.45 -3.23 -12.97
N GLU A 119 -9.59 -1.95 -12.64
CA GLU A 119 -9.83 -1.48 -11.28
C GLU A 119 -10.71 -0.22 -11.30
N THR A 120 -11.37 0.05 -10.17
CA THR A 120 -12.18 1.26 -10.00
C THR A 120 -12.30 1.59 -8.52
N THR A 121 -12.73 2.83 -8.24
CA THR A 121 -13.07 3.25 -6.88
C THR A 121 -14.47 3.84 -6.81
N ALA A 122 -15.18 3.49 -5.74
CA ALA A 122 -16.32 4.26 -5.28
C ALA A 122 -15.85 5.63 -4.76
N LEU A 123 -16.75 6.62 -4.69
CA LEU A 123 -16.43 7.93 -4.12
C LEU A 123 -15.83 7.80 -2.70
N PHE A 124 -14.74 8.54 -2.47
CA PHE A 124 -13.87 8.46 -1.27
C PHE A 124 -13.04 7.16 -1.13
N GLY A 125 -13.13 6.24 -2.08
CA GLY A 125 -12.30 5.05 -2.13
C GLY A 125 -10.89 5.31 -2.67
N ALA A 126 -9.95 4.47 -2.23
CA ALA A 126 -8.56 4.51 -2.69
C ALA A 126 -7.96 3.09 -2.66
N GLU A 127 -6.94 2.85 -3.49
CA GLU A 127 -6.22 1.57 -3.53
C GLU A 127 -5.45 1.28 -2.22
N SER A 128 -5.15 2.30 -1.42
CA SER A 128 -4.36 2.11 -0.21
C SER A 128 -5.16 1.49 0.93
N SER A 129 -4.63 0.39 1.43
CA SER A 129 -5.06 -0.32 2.63
C SER A 129 -4.32 0.17 3.88
N PRO A 130 -4.97 0.24 5.05
CA PRO A 130 -4.27 0.32 6.33
C PRO A 130 -3.27 -0.83 6.47
N THR A 131 -2.00 -0.54 6.73
CA THR A 131 -0.97 -1.58 6.86
C THR A 131 -0.90 -2.14 8.28
N VAL A 132 -0.36 -3.35 8.39
CA VAL A 132 -0.06 -3.97 9.69
C VAL A 132 0.90 -3.10 10.50
N ASP A 133 1.88 -2.48 9.85
CA ASP A 133 2.88 -1.63 10.50
C ASP A 133 2.29 -0.33 11.01
N GLU A 134 1.37 0.30 10.28
CA GLU A 134 0.66 1.51 10.72
C GLU A 134 -0.26 1.25 11.90
N LEU A 135 -1.00 0.13 11.86
CA LEU A 135 -1.83 -0.28 12.99
C LEU A 135 -0.98 -0.58 14.23
N GLN A 136 0.20 -1.18 14.05
CA GLN A 136 1.15 -1.37 15.15
C GLN A 136 1.76 -0.05 15.65
N ALA A 137 2.01 0.92 14.77
CA ALA A 137 2.49 2.25 15.15
C ALA A 137 1.43 3.01 15.98
N ALA A 138 0.14 2.88 15.63
CA ALA A 138 -0.99 3.31 16.47
C ALA A 138 -1.15 2.49 17.77
N GLY A 139 -0.27 1.49 17.98
CA GLY A 139 -0.12 0.64 19.15
C GLY A 139 -1.18 -0.46 19.28
N VAL A 140 -1.84 -0.82 18.18
CA VAL A 140 -2.79 -1.93 18.16
C VAL A 140 -2.05 -3.28 18.34
N PRO A 141 -2.41 -4.10 19.34
CA PRO A 141 -1.78 -5.41 19.57
C PRO A 141 -2.35 -6.48 18.62
N LEU A 142 -2.18 -6.30 17.30
CA LEU A 142 -2.82 -7.11 16.25
C LEU A 142 -2.68 -8.61 16.46
N LYS A 143 -1.47 -9.12 16.76
CA LYS A 143 -1.23 -10.56 16.99
C LYS A 143 -2.09 -11.11 18.15
N HIS A 144 -2.26 -10.34 19.22
CA HIS A 144 -3.07 -10.76 20.36
C HIS A 144 -4.56 -10.76 20.05
N LEU A 145 -5.03 -9.74 19.31
CA LEU A 145 -6.43 -9.64 18.91
C LEU A 145 -6.79 -10.75 17.91
N ALA A 146 -5.99 -10.95 16.87
CA ALA A 146 -6.21 -11.95 15.84
C ALA A 146 -6.24 -13.39 16.41
N ALA A 147 -5.35 -13.71 17.36
CA ALA A 147 -5.33 -15.03 18.02
C ALA A 147 -6.61 -15.37 18.80
N ARG A 148 -7.47 -14.39 19.09
CA ARG A 148 -8.69 -14.53 19.89
C ARG A 148 -9.95 -14.13 19.11
N ALA A 149 -9.82 -13.89 17.81
CA ALA A 149 -10.90 -13.50 16.92
C ALA A 149 -11.77 -14.74 16.56
N PRO A 150 -13.10 -14.67 16.71
CA PRO A 150 -13.98 -15.81 16.42
C PRO A 150 -14.01 -16.22 14.95
N GLU A 151 -13.79 -15.28 14.03
CA GLU A 151 -13.70 -15.47 12.58
C GLU A 151 -12.37 -16.10 12.12
N GLY A 152 -11.39 -16.24 13.02
CA GLY A 152 -10.04 -16.71 12.71
C GLY A 152 -9.07 -15.56 12.42
N ALA A 153 -7.77 -15.84 12.59
CA ALA A 153 -6.72 -14.82 12.52
C ALA A 153 -6.63 -14.15 11.14
N ASP A 154 -6.72 -14.93 10.04
CA ASP A 154 -6.59 -14.39 8.69
C ASP A 154 -7.77 -13.49 8.30
N ALA A 155 -9.00 -13.94 8.54
CA ALA A 155 -10.20 -13.15 8.26
C ALA A 155 -10.23 -11.84 9.08
N PHE A 156 -9.78 -11.90 10.33
CA PHE A 156 -9.64 -10.72 11.18
C PHE A 156 -8.63 -9.71 10.60
N LEU A 157 -7.45 -10.19 10.18
CA LEU A 157 -6.40 -9.34 9.62
C LEU A 157 -6.77 -8.79 8.24
N ASP A 158 -7.40 -9.60 7.39
CA ASP A 158 -7.93 -9.16 6.10
C ASP A 158 -8.94 -8.01 6.26
N SER A 159 -9.83 -8.12 7.26
CA SER A 159 -10.81 -7.08 7.57
C SER A 159 -10.16 -5.82 8.15
N ALA A 160 -9.22 -5.99 9.10
CA ALA A 160 -8.52 -4.88 9.75
C ALA A 160 -7.66 -4.05 8.78
N THR A 161 -7.16 -4.69 7.72
CA THR A 161 -6.28 -4.08 6.73
C THR A 161 -6.97 -3.85 5.38
N ALA A 162 -8.29 -4.00 5.27
CA ALA A 162 -8.98 -3.80 4.00
C ALA A 162 -8.96 -2.33 3.57
N ALA A 163 -8.66 -2.09 2.28
CA ALA A 163 -8.88 -0.79 1.66
C ALA A 163 -10.38 -0.49 1.55
N TYR A 164 -10.75 0.80 1.67
CA TYR A 164 -12.14 1.23 1.47
C TYR A 164 -12.37 1.63 0.01
N GLY A 165 -13.52 1.21 -0.52
CA GLY A 165 -14.05 1.77 -1.76
C GLY A 165 -13.19 1.52 -3.00
N TRP A 166 -12.27 0.56 -3.00
CA TRP A 166 -11.51 0.14 -4.18
C TRP A 166 -11.72 -1.34 -4.48
N ARG A 167 -11.79 -1.69 -5.77
CA ARG A 167 -11.75 -3.08 -6.24
C ARG A 167 -10.96 -3.19 -7.53
N GLY A 168 -10.27 -4.31 -7.67
CA GLY A 168 -9.66 -4.78 -8.91
C GLY A 168 -10.28 -6.10 -9.37
N VAL A 169 -10.16 -6.38 -10.67
CA VAL A 169 -10.51 -7.68 -11.24
C VAL A 169 -9.23 -8.50 -11.33
N ALA A 170 -9.24 -9.68 -10.71
CA ALA A 170 -8.18 -10.66 -10.75
C ALA A 170 -8.56 -11.84 -11.63
N ARG A 171 -7.63 -12.29 -12.47
CA ARG A 171 -7.77 -13.53 -13.23
C ARG A 171 -7.53 -14.74 -12.34
N LEU A 172 -8.39 -15.74 -12.48
CA LEU A 172 -8.25 -17.06 -11.89
C LEU A 172 -7.51 -17.98 -12.88
N GLY A 173 -6.44 -18.62 -12.43
CA GLY A 173 -5.67 -19.56 -13.24
C GLY A 173 -4.15 -19.41 -13.07
N ALA A 174 -3.40 -20.42 -13.51
CA ALA A 174 -1.94 -20.44 -13.38
C ALA A 174 -1.23 -19.60 -14.46
N ALA A 175 -1.72 -19.63 -15.71
CA ALA A 175 -1.05 -19.01 -16.85
C ALA A 175 -1.00 -17.47 -16.74
N GLU A 176 0.19 -16.90 -16.93
CA GLU A 176 0.35 -15.45 -17.14
C GLU A 176 -0.25 -15.05 -18.48
N GLN A 177 -0.92 -13.90 -18.49
CA GLN A 177 -1.44 -13.29 -19.71
C GLN A 177 -1.31 -11.80 -19.54
N ILE A 178 -0.78 -11.15 -20.56
CA ILE A 178 -0.74 -9.69 -20.62
C ILE A 178 -2.10 -9.14 -21.00
N ALA A 179 -2.40 -7.92 -20.55
CA ALA A 179 -3.65 -7.26 -20.84
C ALA A 179 -3.98 -7.15 -22.33
N ARG A 180 -2.96 -6.97 -23.18
CA ARG A 180 -3.10 -6.97 -24.64
C ARG A 180 -3.82 -8.22 -25.16
N ASP A 181 -3.57 -9.38 -24.57
CA ASP A 181 -4.06 -10.66 -25.08
C ASP A 181 -5.39 -11.09 -24.44
N VAL A 182 -5.94 -10.31 -23.50
CA VAL A 182 -7.22 -10.62 -22.84
C VAL A 182 -8.38 -10.27 -23.77
N ARG A 183 -9.26 -11.24 -24.07
CA ARG A 183 -10.42 -11.00 -24.93
C ARG A 183 -11.57 -10.35 -24.18
N VAL A 184 -12.31 -9.49 -24.87
CA VAL A 184 -13.50 -8.81 -24.35
C VAL A 184 -14.58 -9.82 -23.93
N ALA A 185 -14.83 -10.86 -24.73
CA ALA A 185 -15.81 -11.89 -24.38
C ALA A 185 -15.50 -12.62 -23.04
N GLU A 186 -14.23 -12.70 -22.65
CA GLU A 186 -13.81 -13.38 -21.42
C GLU A 186 -13.92 -12.47 -20.19
N VAL A 187 -13.49 -11.20 -20.31
CA VAL A 187 -13.40 -10.26 -19.17
C VAL A 187 -14.62 -9.33 -19.05
N GLY A 188 -15.38 -9.15 -20.13
CA GLY A 188 -16.49 -8.20 -20.24
C GLY A 188 -17.52 -8.30 -19.10
N PRO A 189 -18.00 -9.50 -18.71
CA PRO A 189 -18.91 -9.64 -17.58
C PRO A 189 -18.33 -9.10 -16.26
N ALA A 190 -17.04 -9.39 -15.99
CA ALA A 190 -16.38 -8.92 -14.77
C ALA A 190 -16.14 -7.39 -14.79
N LEU A 191 -15.89 -6.79 -15.96
CA LEU A 191 -15.84 -5.33 -16.09
C LEU A 191 -17.20 -4.69 -15.82
N GLY A 192 -18.28 -5.29 -16.32
CA GLY A 192 -19.65 -4.85 -16.04
C GLY A 192 -19.97 -4.89 -14.55
N GLU A 193 -19.64 -5.99 -13.88
CA GLU A 193 -19.77 -6.12 -12.42
C GLU A 193 -18.91 -5.10 -11.66
N LEU A 194 -17.66 -4.87 -12.09
CA LEU A 194 -16.74 -3.91 -11.48
C LEU A 194 -17.31 -2.49 -11.54
N LEU A 195 -17.69 -2.04 -12.73
CA LEU A 195 -18.27 -0.72 -12.93
C LEU A 195 -19.59 -0.59 -12.16
N LYS A 196 -20.40 -1.66 -12.12
CA LYS A 196 -21.71 -1.64 -11.45
C LYS A 196 -21.52 -1.43 -9.96
N TRP A 197 -20.61 -2.19 -9.38
CA TRP A 197 -20.26 -2.06 -7.97
C TRP A 197 -19.78 -0.63 -7.64
N GLY A 198 -18.84 -0.07 -8.40
CA GLY A 198 -18.31 1.28 -8.14
C GLY A 198 -19.39 2.36 -8.20
N LEU A 199 -20.30 2.26 -9.19
CA LEU A 199 -21.45 3.15 -9.33
C LEU A 199 -22.45 2.98 -8.18
N GLU A 200 -22.84 1.75 -7.83
CA GLU A 200 -23.82 1.49 -6.76
C GLU A 200 -23.34 1.97 -5.39
N GLU A 201 -22.06 1.74 -5.05
CA GLU A 201 -21.46 2.25 -3.81
C GLU A 201 -21.49 3.78 -3.79
N THR A 202 -21.14 4.44 -4.91
CA THR A 202 -21.14 5.90 -5.01
C THR A 202 -22.55 6.49 -4.93
N LEU A 203 -23.52 5.90 -5.62
CA LEU A 203 -24.94 6.29 -5.56
C LEU A 203 -25.50 6.10 -4.14
N GLY A 204 -25.00 5.12 -3.40
CA GLY A 204 -25.32 4.89 -1.99
C GLY A 204 -24.93 6.06 -1.08
N LEU A 205 -23.95 6.88 -1.49
CA LEU A 205 -23.49 8.06 -0.76
C LEU A 205 -24.28 9.33 -1.11
N LEU A 206 -25.23 9.30 -2.05
CA LEU A 206 -26.06 10.48 -2.35
C LEU A 206 -27.33 10.47 -1.48
N SER A 207 -27.47 11.45 -0.59
CA SER A 207 -28.60 11.48 0.35
C SER A 207 -29.85 12.17 -0.21
N ASP A 208 -29.68 13.15 -1.11
CA ASP A 208 -30.81 13.80 -1.78
C ASP A 208 -31.40 12.91 -2.89
N ARG A 209 -32.72 12.69 -2.84
CA ARG A 209 -33.42 11.82 -3.79
C ARG A 209 -33.41 12.36 -5.23
N GLY A 210 -33.43 13.68 -5.41
CA GLY A 210 -33.40 14.30 -6.73
C GLY A 210 -32.02 14.17 -7.37
N GLN A 211 -30.97 14.47 -6.61
CA GLN A 211 -29.58 14.29 -7.01
C GLN A 211 -29.30 12.82 -7.34
N ARG A 212 -29.68 11.89 -6.46
CA ARG A 212 -29.53 10.46 -6.68
C ARG A 212 -30.19 9.96 -7.95
N ARG A 213 -31.43 10.41 -8.26
CA ARG A 213 -32.11 10.03 -9.52
C ARG A 213 -31.37 10.51 -10.77
N ARG A 214 -30.79 11.72 -10.74
CA ARG A 214 -29.98 12.22 -11.87
C ARG A 214 -28.71 11.42 -12.02
N ALA A 215 -28.03 11.14 -10.90
CA ALA A 215 -26.85 10.30 -10.87
C ALA A 215 -27.12 8.87 -11.38
N GLU A 216 -28.27 8.28 -11.02
CA GLU A 216 -28.72 6.97 -11.51
C GLU A 216 -28.88 6.94 -13.04
N VAL A 217 -29.34 8.03 -13.66
CA VAL A 217 -29.43 8.16 -15.13
C VAL A 217 -28.04 8.17 -15.77
N GLU A 218 -27.11 8.96 -15.24
CA GLU A 218 -25.73 9.00 -15.78
C GLU A 218 -24.99 7.67 -15.55
N ALA A 219 -25.15 7.06 -14.37
CA ALA A 219 -24.63 5.73 -14.07
C ALA A 219 -25.16 4.67 -15.05
N GLY A 220 -26.46 4.73 -15.36
CA GLY A 220 -27.10 3.87 -16.36
C GLY A 220 -26.49 4.04 -17.74
N ARG A 221 -26.23 5.28 -18.19
CA ARG A 221 -25.58 5.54 -19.48
C ARG A 221 -24.18 4.95 -19.57
N LEU A 222 -23.39 5.02 -18.50
CA LEU A 222 -22.05 4.43 -18.47
C LEU A 222 -22.11 2.89 -18.55
N GLN A 223 -23.03 2.28 -17.81
CA GLN A 223 -23.29 0.84 -17.85
C GLN A 223 -23.77 0.35 -19.23
N ASP A 224 -24.72 1.06 -19.81
CA ASP A 224 -25.25 0.76 -21.13
C ASP A 224 -24.13 0.87 -22.17
N ARG A 225 -23.32 1.93 -22.12
CA ARG A 225 -22.20 2.09 -23.06
C ARG A 225 -21.21 0.94 -22.99
N LEU A 226 -20.80 0.52 -21.78
CA LEU A 226 -19.92 -0.62 -21.61
C LEU A 226 -20.56 -1.90 -22.17
N SER A 227 -21.83 -2.13 -21.86
CA SER A 227 -22.58 -3.31 -22.30
C SER A 227 -22.73 -3.36 -23.83
N HIS A 228 -23.08 -2.24 -24.47
CA HIS A 228 -23.20 -2.14 -25.92
C HIS A 228 -21.84 -2.31 -26.61
N THR A 229 -20.78 -1.71 -26.07
CA THR A 229 -19.44 -1.78 -26.68
C THR A 229 -18.84 -3.18 -26.56
N THR A 230 -19.03 -3.84 -25.41
CA THR A 230 -18.59 -5.23 -25.22
C THR A 230 -19.36 -6.20 -26.11
N ALA A 231 -20.68 -6.02 -26.27
CA ALA A 231 -21.49 -6.82 -27.18
C ALA A 231 -21.14 -6.62 -28.66
N ALA A 232 -20.72 -5.41 -29.05
CA ALA A 232 -20.31 -5.10 -30.42
C ALA A 232 -18.91 -5.63 -30.78
N LEU A 233 -18.09 -5.99 -29.79
CA LEU A 233 -16.67 -6.34 -29.97
C LEU A 233 -16.26 -7.60 -29.18
N PRO A 234 -16.96 -8.72 -29.32
CA PRO A 234 -16.69 -9.91 -28.51
C PRO A 234 -15.28 -10.48 -28.75
N ASP A 235 -14.81 -10.42 -30.01
CA ASP A 235 -13.51 -10.96 -30.43
C ASP A 235 -12.35 -9.97 -30.28
N ALA A 236 -12.63 -8.73 -29.90
CA ALA A 236 -11.60 -7.73 -29.64
C ALA A 236 -10.85 -8.04 -28.34
N THR A 237 -9.70 -7.41 -28.20
CA THR A 237 -8.90 -7.39 -26.98
C THR A 237 -9.42 -6.31 -26.02
N LEU A 238 -9.08 -6.46 -24.73
CA LEU A 238 -9.36 -5.47 -23.70
C LEU A 238 -8.80 -4.09 -24.05
N SER A 239 -7.63 -4.08 -24.70
CA SER A 239 -6.95 -2.85 -25.10
C SER A 239 -7.74 -2.09 -26.17
N GLU A 240 -8.28 -2.79 -27.16
CA GLU A 240 -9.12 -2.20 -28.20
C GLU A 240 -10.46 -1.70 -27.64
N LEU A 241 -11.04 -2.42 -26.67
CA LEU A 241 -12.22 -1.96 -25.95
C LEU A 241 -11.93 -0.64 -25.23
N TYR A 242 -10.84 -0.58 -24.47
CA TYR A 242 -10.49 0.60 -23.67
C TYR A 242 -10.14 1.81 -24.54
N GLN A 243 -9.44 1.62 -25.66
CA GLN A 243 -9.14 2.69 -26.62
C GLN A 243 -10.42 3.34 -27.19
N ARG A 244 -11.48 2.55 -27.41
CA ARG A 244 -12.77 3.11 -27.85
C ARG A 244 -13.48 3.87 -26.74
N LEU A 245 -13.46 3.33 -25.53
CA LEU A 245 -14.15 3.91 -24.38
C LEU A 245 -13.47 5.19 -23.88
N ILE A 246 -12.13 5.25 -23.84
CA ILE A 246 -11.40 6.42 -23.30
C ILE A 246 -11.73 7.71 -24.05
N ALA A 247 -11.82 7.65 -25.39
CA ALA A 247 -12.21 8.80 -26.20
C ALA A 247 -13.62 9.31 -25.87
N GLN A 248 -14.55 8.38 -25.62
CA GLN A 248 -15.93 8.71 -25.24
C GLN A 248 -16.01 9.29 -23.83
N HIS A 249 -15.25 8.76 -22.88
CA HIS A 249 -15.19 9.30 -21.52
C HIS A 249 -14.61 10.72 -21.47
N TYR A 250 -13.55 10.99 -22.24
CA TYR A 250 -13.03 12.35 -22.36
C TYR A 250 -14.08 13.28 -22.98
N ALA A 251 -14.75 12.84 -24.04
CA ALA A 251 -15.77 13.66 -24.69
C ALA A 251 -16.95 14.00 -23.76
N ASP A 252 -17.37 13.07 -22.91
CA ASP A 252 -18.42 13.32 -21.92
C ASP A 252 -17.99 14.37 -20.89
N LEU A 253 -16.77 14.25 -20.36
CA LEU A 253 -16.26 15.18 -19.35
C LEU A 253 -16.01 16.58 -19.94
N LEU A 254 -15.49 16.65 -21.16
CA LEU A 254 -15.23 17.91 -21.86
C LEU A 254 -16.51 18.56 -22.39
N GLY A 255 -17.57 17.79 -22.65
CA GLY A 255 -18.78 18.25 -23.33
C GLY A 255 -18.63 18.37 -24.85
N TYR A 256 -17.50 17.97 -25.44
CA TYR A 256 -17.23 17.96 -26.88
C TYR A 256 -16.19 16.88 -27.24
N GLN A 257 -16.16 16.49 -28.52
CA GLN A 257 -15.09 15.65 -29.04
C GLN A 257 -13.89 16.50 -29.45
N SER A 258 -12.72 16.21 -28.88
CA SER A 258 -11.45 16.86 -29.25
C SER A 258 -10.73 16.05 -30.32
N ASP A 259 -10.29 16.72 -31.40
CA ASP A 259 -9.39 16.16 -32.41
C ASP A 259 -7.92 16.11 -31.94
N ARG A 260 -7.64 16.66 -30.76
CA ARG A 260 -6.31 16.69 -30.11
C ARG A 260 -6.11 15.59 -29.07
N ILE A 261 -6.98 14.58 -29.08
CA ILE A 261 -6.82 13.36 -28.30
C ILE A 261 -6.66 12.20 -29.28
N HIS A 262 -5.56 11.47 -29.17
CA HIS A 262 -5.30 10.27 -29.96
C HIS A 262 -5.25 9.03 -29.06
N PRO A 263 -6.29 8.18 -29.06
CA PRO A 263 -6.28 6.92 -28.33
C PRO A 263 -5.26 5.94 -28.90
N THR A 264 -4.57 5.18 -28.04
CA THR A 264 -3.64 4.11 -28.47
C THR A 264 -3.42 3.08 -27.34
N SER A 265 -2.49 2.13 -27.50
CA SER A 265 -1.98 1.29 -26.41
C SER A 265 -0.46 1.34 -26.30
N THR A 266 0.09 0.92 -25.16
CA THR A 266 1.54 0.84 -24.96
C THR A 266 2.19 -0.04 -26.04
N CYS A 267 1.62 -1.20 -26.35
CA CYS A 267 2.19 -2.11 -27.34
C CYS A 267 2.10 -1.55 -28.77
N GLU A 268 1.07 -0.76 -29.10
CA GLU A 268 1.02 -0.06 -30.39
C GLU A 268 2.07 1.05 -30.46
N TYR A 269 2.17 1.88 -29.41
CA TYR A 269 3.15 2.95 -29.32
C TYR A 269 4.59 2.41 -29.37
N LEU A 270 4.85 1.30 -28.67
CA LEU A 270 6.15 0.63 -28.58
C LEU A 270 6.36 -0.47 -29.63
N ARG A 271 5.52 -0.54 -30.67
CA ARG A 271 5.72 -1.45 -31.81
C ARG A 271 7.14 -1.29 -32.35
N PHE A 272 7.86 -2.40 -32.53
CA PHE A 272 9.29 -2.42 -32.88
C PHE A 272 9.52 -3.32 -34.10
N ASN A 273 9.73 -2.68 -35.25
CA ASN A 273 9.95 -3.34 -36.54
C ASN A 273 10.82 -2.44 -37.45
N ARG A 274 11.02 -2.84 -38.72
CA ARG A 274 11.84 -2.08 -39.69
C ARG A 274 11.36 -0.63 -39.94
N ASP A 275 10.10 -0.34 -39.70
CA ASP A 275 9.52 1.00 -39.88
C ASP A 275 9.67 1.87 -38.64
N THR A 276 9.61 1.28 -37.44
CA THR A 276 9.51 2.05 -36.18
C THR A 276 10.80 2.13 -35.37
N TRP A 277 11.80 1.28 -35.62
CA TRP A 277 13.02 1.18 -34.78
C TRP A 277 13.81 2.49 -34.63
N ARG A 278 13.65 3.42 -35.58
CA ARG A 278 14.32 4.74 -35.58
C ARG A 278 13.74 5.71 -34.54
N GLY A 279 12.58 5.39 -33.94
CA GLY A 279 11.95 6.22 -32.93
C GLY A 279 12.86 6.49 -31.73
N ALA A 280 12.84 7.72 -31.22
CA ALA A 280 13.68 8.12 -30.08
C ALA A 280 13.39 7.28 -28.83
N ARG A 281 12.17 6.76 -28.68
CA ARG A 281 11.76 5.82 -27.64
C ARG A 281 12.59 4.53 -27.55
N PHE A 282 13.31 4.15 -28.60
CA PHE A 282 14.17 2.95 -28.61
C PHE A 282 15.66 3.26 -28.35
N GLN A 283 16.05 4.53 -28.19
CA GLN A 283 17.42 4.89 -27.80
C GLN A 283 17.88 4.27 -26.47
N PRO A 284 17.01 4.12 -25.45
CA PRO A 284 17.38 3.37 -24.25
C PRO A 284 17.79 1.93 -24.56
N VAL A 285 17.16 1.24 -25.51
CA VAL A 285 17.54 -0.12 -25.92
C VAL A 285 18.94 -0.12 -26.54
N GLN A 286 19.23 0.85 -27.41
CA GLN A 286 20.55 0.98 -28.04
C GLN A 286 21.70 1.09 -27.03
N ALA A 287 21.47 1.73 -25.87
CA ALA A 287 22.46 1.82 -24.79
C ALA A 287 22.87 0.46 -24.23
N PHE A 288 21.97 -0.53 -24.26
CA PHE A 288 22.25 -1.89 -23.80
C PHE A 288 22.78 -2.83 -24.90
N LEU A 289 22.55 -2.50 -26.18
CA LEU A 289 23.07 -3.29 -27.31
C LEU A 289 24.57 -3.05 -27.56
N CYS A 290 25.06 -1.82 -27.35
CA CYS A 290 26.47 -1.49 -27.55
C CYS A 290 27.33 -2.19 -26.48
N HIS A 291 28.34 -2.98 -26.86
CA HIS A 291 29.09 -3.80 -25.88
C HIS A 291 29.72 -3.00 -24.73
N ARG A 292 30.46 -1.90 -25.01
CA ARG A 292 31.13 -1.11 -23.95
C ARG A 292 30.14 -0.29 -23.12
N VAL A 293 29.16 0.35 -23.76
CA VAL A 293 28.15 1.16 -23.05
C VAL A 293 27.19 0.27 -22.28
N GLY A 294 26.87 -0.90 -22.82
CA GLY A 294 25.93 -1.87 -22.26
C GLY A 294 26.41 -2.50 -20.96
N ILE A 295 27.71 -2.76 -20.79
CA ILE A 295 28.27 -3.20 -19.50
C ILE A 295 27.99 -2.14 -18.42
N CYS A 296 28.36 -0.88 -18.71
CA CYS A 296 28.15 0.25 -17.79
C CYS A 296 26.65 0.51 -17.52
N ALA A 297 25.79 0.42 -18.54
CA ALA A 297 24.35 0.60 -18.40
C ALA A 297 23.70 -0.48 -17.52
N ARG A 298 24.19 -1.73 -17.60
CA ARG A 298 23.75 -2.84 -16.74
C ARG A 298 24.17 -2.66 -15.29
N GLU A 299 25.43 -2.27 -15.06
CA GLU A 299 25.94 -2.00 -13.71
C GLU A 299 25.14 -0.88 -13.04
N THR A 300 24.96 0.26 -13.73
CA THR A 300 24.20 1.39 -13.17
C THR A 300 22.72 1.05 -12.96
N TYR A 301 22.11 0.21 -13.81
CA TYR A 301 20.76 -0.29 -13.60
C TYR A 301 20.67 -1.16 -12.35
N ASN A 302 21.54 -2.17 -12.21
CA ASN A 302 21.57 -3.07 -11.07
C ASN A 302 21.76 -2.30 -9.76
N ASP A 303 22.65 -1.32 -9.75
CA ASP A 303 22.87 -0.44 -8.59
C ASP A 303 21.68 0.44 -8.25
N ALA A 304 20.84 0.80 -9.23
CA ALA A 304 19.65 1.62 -9.01
C ALA A 304 18.49 0.82 -8.42
N VAL A 305 18.42 -0.49 -8.70
CA VAL A 305 17.35 -1.39 -8.21
C VAL A 305 17.74 -2.18 -6.95
N ALA A 306 19.00 -2.13 -6.53
CA ALA A 306 19.51 -2.87 -5.38
C ALA A 306 18.74 -2.55 -4.07
N GLY A 307 18.35 -3.61 -3.34
CA GLY A 307 17.75 -3.48 -2.00
C GLY A 307 16.29 -3.00 -1.96
N GLN A 308 15.56 -3.07 -3.09
CA GLN A 308 14.20 -2.50 -3.23
C GLN A 308 13.13 -3.51 -3.65
N GLY A 309 13.42 -4.82 -3.53
CA GLY A 309 12.50 -5.88 -4.00
C GLY A 309 12.34 -5.96 -5.52
N MET A 310 13.04 -5.10 -6.29
CA MET A 310 13.12 -5.14 -7.75
C MET A 310 14.24 -6.07 -8.21
N TYR A 311 14.01 -6.78 -9.31
CA TYR A 311 14.97 -7.75 -9.85
C TYR A 311 16.13 -7.07 -10.58
N GLY A 312 17.36 -7.34 -10.14
CA GLY A 312 18.57 -7.03 -10.90
C GLY A 312 18.69 -7.95 -12.13
N LEU A 313 19.39 -7.47 -13.16
CA LEU A 313 19.55 -8.17 -14.43
C LEU A 313 20.25 -9.52 -14.29
N ASP A 314 21.11 -9.66 -13.28
CA ASP A 314 21.87 -10.88 -13.03
C ASP A 314 20.98 -12.08 -12.68
N GLN A 315 19.73 -11.82 -12.26
CA GLN A 315 18.74 -12.85 -11.97
C GLN A 315 18.08 -13.45 -13.23
N PHE A 316 18.21 -12.80 -14.38
CA PHE A 316 17.63 -13.24 -15.65
C PHE A 316 18.65 -13.96 -16.57
N GLY A 317 19.85 -14.24 -16.04
CA GLY A 317 20.90 -14.97 -16.73
C GLY A 317 21.78 -14.09 -17.63
N GLU A 318 22.77 -14.73 -18.25
CA GLU A 318 23.77 -14.06 -19.09
C GLU A 318 23.10 -13.31 -20.26
N GLY A 319 23.62 -12.11 -20.56
CA GLY A 319 23.16 -11.29 -21.67
C GLY A 319 21.81 -10.58 -21.45
N ALA A 320 21.18 -10.72 -20.29
CA ALA A 320 19.91 -10.06 -20.00
C ALA A 320 20.00 -8.53 -20.10
N ILE A 321 18.96 -7.94 -20.69
CA ILE A 321 18.74 -6.50 -20.76
C ILE A 321 17.37 -6.16 -20.12
N PRO A 322 17.15 -4.94 -19.60
CA PRO A 322 15.93 -4.58 -18.87
C PRO A 322 14.74 -4.29 -19.81
N PHE A 323 14.57 -5.13 -20.82
CA PHE A 323 13.51 -5.01 -21.82
C PHE A 323 12.84 -6.35 -22.04
N ASP A 324 11.55 -6.31 -22.27
CA ASP A 324 10.77 -7.45 -22.72
C ASP A 324 10.42 -7.32 -24.20
N LEU A 325 10.41 -8.46 -24.88
CA LEU A 325 9.77 -8.64 -26.16
C LEU A 325 8.33 -9.07 -25.92
N ILE A 326 7.38 -8.32 -26.47
CA ILE A 326 5.96 -8.63 -26.43
C ILE A 326 5.55 -9.12 -27.81
N VAL A 327 4.98 -10.32 -27.86
CA VAL A 327 4.52 -10.96 -29.09
C VAL A 327 3.02 -11.26 -28.93
N PRO A 328 2.15 -10.70 -29.79
CA PRO A 328 0.70 -10.94 -29.72
C PRO A 328 0.38 -12.44 -29.65
N GLY A 329 -0.46 -12.82 -28.69
CA GLY A 329 -0.89 -14.21 -28.47
C GLY A 329 0.16 -15.14 -27.83
N ARG A 330 1.41 -14.70 -27.68
CA ARG A 330 2.48 -15.45 -26.97
C ARG A 330 2.81 -14.84 -25.61
N GLY A 331 2.56 -13.55 -25.42
CA GLY A 331 2.78 -12.83 -24.17
C GLY A 331 4.07 -12.01 -24.16
N ARG A 332 4.66 -11.84 -22.97
CA ARG A 332 5.84 -11.03 -22.71
C ARG A 332 7.02 -11.92 -22.33
N GLY A 333 8.19 -11.66 -22.91
CA GLY A 333 9.39 -12.45 -22.64
C GLY A 333 10.65 -11.61 -22.48
N THR A 334 11.51 -11.98 -21.52
CA THR A 334 12.70 -11.20 -21.18
C THR A 334 13.76 -11.31 -22.26
N LEU A 335 14.24 -10.17 -22.78
CA LEU A 335 15.26 -10.15 -23.81
C LEU A 335 16.66 -10.39 -23.25
N ARG A 336 17.42 -11.20 -23.99
CA ARG A 336 18.83 -11.52 -23.75
C ARG A 336 19.60 -11.40 -25.06
N ILE A 337 20.71 -10.67 -25.01
CA ILE A 337 21.59 -10.44 -26.15
C ILE A 337 22.92 -11.17 -25.89
N LEU A 338 23.13 -12.26 -26.62
CA LEU A 338 24.30 -13.13 -26.54
C LEU A 338 25.20 -12.97 -27.78
N GLU A 339 26.35 -13.64 -27.79
CA GLU A 339 27.36 -13.48 -28.85
C GLU A 339 26.90 -13.97 -30.22
N ARG A 340 25.97 -14.93 -30.29
CA ARG A 340 25.53 -15.56 -31.55
C ARG A 340 24.03 -15.86 -31.56
N GLU A 341 23.29 -15.29 -30.62
CA GLU A 341 21.84 -15.39 -30.58
C GLU A 341 21.21 -14.24 -29.80
N VAL A 342 19.98 -13.92 -30.15
CA VAL A 342 19.05 -13.16 -29.32
C VAL A 342 18.02 -14.13 -28.77
N ARG A 343 17.77 -14.07 -27.47
CA ARG A 343 16.81 -14.94 -26.80
C ARG A 343 15.74 -14.12 -26.09
N ALA A 344 14.49 -14.52 -26.23
CA ALA A 344 13.38 -13.99 -25.43
C ALA A 344 12.77 -15.11 -24.59
N GLU A 345 12.82 -14.96 -23.26
CA GLU A 345 12.35 -15.97 -22.30
C GLU A 345 10.87 -15.73 -21.97
N PHE A 346 9.97 -16.54 -22.54
CA PHE A 346 8.54 -16.55 -22.24
C PHE A 346 8.18 -17.73 -21.32
N ASP A 347 7.06 -17.64 -20.62
CA ASP A 347 6.46 -18.75 -19.86
C ASP A 347 6.17 -19.98 -20.73
N SER A 348 5.80 -19.76 -21.99
CA SER A 348 5.54 -20.82 -22.98
C SER A 348 6.80 -21.45 -23.56
N GLY A 349 7.98 -20.96 -23.16
CA GLY A 349 9.28 -21.39 -23.66
C GLY A 349 10.02 -20.31 -24.45
N ALA A 350 11.34 -20.44 -24.51
CA ALA A 350 12.21 -19.46 -25.13
C ALA A 350 11.98 -19.33 -26.65
N LEU A 351 12.06 -18.10 -27.16
CA LEU A 351 12.31 -17.83 -28.57
C LEU A 351 13.82 -17.62 -28.73
N VAL A 352 14.47 -18.46 -29.54
CA VAL A 352 15.91 -18.37 -29.82
C VAL A 352 16.10 -17.96 -31.27
N LEU A 353 16.76 -16.82 -31.47
CA LEU A 353 16.99 -16.21 -32.78
C LEU A 353 18.50 -16.23 -33.05
N PRO A 354 19.01 -17.20 -33.84
CA PRO A 354 20.44 -17.31 -34.10
C PRO A 354 20.94 -16.13 -34.94
N THR A 355 22.13 -15.64 -34.61
CA THR A 355 22.80 -14.54 -35.31
C THR A 355 24.24 -14.92 -35.63
N PRO A 356 24.83 -14.40 -36.74
CA PRO A 356 26.24 -14.67 -37.04
C PRO A 356 27.19 -14.17 -35.95
N GLU A 357 26.82 -13.05 -35.32
CA GLU A 357 27.56 -12.31 -34.30
C GLU A 357 26.60 -11.54 -33.39
N ARG A 358 27.14 -10.89 -32.36
CA ARG A 358 26.35 -10.14 -31.37
C ARG A 358 25.62 -8.96 -32.01
N ILE A 359 24.32 -8.87 -31.79
CA ILE A 359 23.51 -7.72 -32.23
C ILE A 359 23.92 -6.47 -31.46
N CYS A 360 24.34 -5.43 -32.19
CA CYS A 360 24.81 -4.17 -31.61
C CYS A 360 23.99 -2.95 -32.08
N LEU A 361 23.09 -3.12 -33.07
CA LEU A 361 22.30 -2.05 -33.66
C LEU A 361 20.80 -2.36 -33.55
N LEU A 362 20.00 -1.31 -33.35
CA LEU A 362 18.54 -1.42 -33.33
C LEU A 362 17.97 -1.96 -34.66
N GLU A 363 18.54 -1.54 -35.79
CA GLU A 363 18.09 -1.97 -37.13
C GLU A 363 18.18 -3.50 -37.28
N ASP A 364 19.32 -4.08 -36.90
CA ASP A 364 19.54 -5.53 -36.97
C ASP A 364 18.58 -6.27 -36.01
N LEU A 365 18.36 -5.72 -34.81
CA LEU A 365 17.42 -6.31 -33.84
C LEU A 365 15.98 -6.26 -34.38
N ALA A 366 15.58 -5.15 -34.99
CA ALA A 366 14.24 -4.95 -35.53
C ALA A 366 13.96 -5.90 -36.69
N ALA A 367 14.91 -6.03 -37.62
CA ALA A 367 14.84 -6.97 -38.72
C ALA A 367 14.73 -8.43 -38.21
N LEU A 368 15.58 -8.81 -37.25
CA LEU A 368 15.60 -10.15 -36.66
C LEU A 368 14.28 -10.51 -35.97
N ILE A 369 13.72 -9.60 -35.19
CA ILE A 369 12.45 -9.81 -34.49
C ILE A 369 11.30 -9.89 -35.49
N GLU A 370 11.21 -8.94 -36.43
CA GLU A 370 10.14 -8.90 -37.42
C GLU A 370 10.12 -10.15 -38.30
N ASP A 371 11.29 -10.66 -38.70
CA ASP A 371 11.38 -11.91 -39.49
C ASP A 371 10.90 -13.14 -38.72
N ALA A 372 11.05 -13.13 -37.39
CA ALA A 372 10.72 -14.26 -36.53
C ALA A 372 9.26 -14.28 -36.06
N VAL A 373 8.69 -13.10 -35.75
CA VAL A 373 7.38 -13.01 -35.09
C VAL A 373 6.42 -12.00 -35.73
N GLY A 374 6.84 -11.33 -36.81
CA GLY A 374 6.04 -10.35 -37.53
C GLY A 374 6.17 -8.92 -37.02
N SER A 375 5.55 -8.00 -37.74
CA SER A 375 5.68 -6.54 -37.55
C SER A 375 4.92 -5.99 -36.33
N GLU A 376 4.08 -6.80 -35.69
CA GLU A 376 3.24 -6.42 -34.54
C GLU A 376 3.91 -6.63 -33.17
N ALA A 377 5.16 -7.07 -33.16
CA ALA A 377 5.94 -7.19 -31.93
C ALA A 377 6.27 -5.82 -31.33
N ALA A 378 6.38 -5.75 -30.01
CA ALA A 378 6.76 -4.53 -29.29
C ALA A 378 7.93 -4.81 -28.33
N ILE A 379 8.76 -3.80 -28.09
CA ILE A 379 9.78 -3.83 -27.04
C ILE A 379 9.38 -2.87 -25.93
N ALA A 380 9.20 -3.39 -24.72
CA ALA A 380 8.83 -2.60 -23.56
C ALA A 380 9.93 -2.64 -22.49
N GLY A 381 10.18 -1.48 -21.87
CA GLY A 381 11.14 -1.36 -20.77
C GLY A 381 10.57 -1.90 -19.46
N LYS A 382 11.37 -2.67 -18.72
CA LYS A 382 11.00 -3.13 -17.38
C LYS A 382 11.21 -2.04 -16.34
N ALA A 383 10.31 -1.99 -15.36
CA ALA A 383 10.43 -1.14 -14.17
C ALA A 383 10.82 0.31 -14.52
N LEU A 384 12.08 0.67 -14.29
CA LEU A 384 12.61 2.03 -14.46
C LEU A 384 12.66 2.50 -15.92
N LEU A 385 12.68 1.58 -16.89
CA LEU A 385 12.92 1.88 -18.30
C LEU A 385 11.68 2.36 -19.04
N GLY A 386 10.49 1.92 -18.64
CA GLY A 386 9.23 2.32 -19.27
C GLY A 386 9.09 3.85 -19.34
N PRO A 387 9.19 4.58 -18.21
CA PRO A 387 9.17 6.04 -18.21
C PRO A 387 10.23 6.68 -19.12
N VAL A 388 11.43 6.10 -19.19
CA VAL A 388 12.52 6.63 -20.04
C VAL A 388 12.22 6.44 -21.51
N MET A 389 11.66 5.31 -21.92
CA MET A 389 11.25 5.08 -23.31
C MET A 389 10.21 6.11 -23.75
N PHE A 390 9.19 6.37 -22.93
CA PHE A 390 8.20 7.41 -23.24
C PHE A 390 8.84 8.80 -23.30
N CYS A 391 9.62 9.15 -22.27
CA CYS A 391 10.25 10.45 -22.16
C CYS A 391 11.35 10.70 -23.19
N SER A 392 11.84 9.69 -23.90
CA SER A 392 12.83 9.89 -24.97
C SER A 392 12.22 10.54 -26.23
N GLU A 393 10.89 10.50 -26.37
CA GLU A 393 10.19 10.98 -27.58
C GLU A 393 9.04 11.96 -27.31
N ALA A 394 8.42 11.87 -26.14
CA ALA A 394 7.26 12.67 -25.76
C ALA A 394 7.37 13.10 -24.28
N ILE A 395 6.48 14.00 -23.84
CA ILE A 395 6.36 14.35 -22.42
C ILE A 395 5.37 13.39 -21.77
N LEU A 396 5.83 12.59 -20.79
CA LEU A 396 4.97 11.65 -20.07
C LEU A 396 4.10 12.40 -19.05
N VAL A 397 2.79 12.21 -19.09
CA VAL A 397 1.82 12.78 -18.16
C VAL A 397 1.50 11.79 -17.06
N LEU A 398 1.74 12.18 -15.82
CA LEU A 398 1.41 11.40 -14.64
C LEU A 398 0.59 12.25 -13.66
N HIS A 399 -0.35 11.62 -12.97
CA HIS A 399 -0.95 12.23 -11.78
C HIS A 399 0.10 12.45 -10.69
N GLU A 400 -0.19 13.36 -9.76
CA GLU A 400 0.62 13.59 -8.57
C GLU A 400 0.76 12.28 -7.76
N GLY A 401 2.00 11.91 -7.43
CA GLY A 401 2.29 10.67 -6.71
C GLY A 401 2.15 9.38 -7.54
N ALA A 402 1.73 9.44 -8.81
CA ALA A 402 1.67 8.26 -9.66
C ALA A 402 3.06 7.78 -10.10
N SER A 403 3.18 6.47 -10.33
CA SER A 403 4.42 5.75 -10.67
C SER A 403 5.49 5.79 -9.57
N ALA A 404 5.56 4.71 -8.79
CA ALA A 404 6.60 4.48 -7.78
C ALA A 404 8.03 4.37 -8.36
N TYR A 405 8.16 4.21 -9.69
CA TYR A 405 9.46 4.03 -10.35
C TYR A 405 10.20 5.35 -10.62
N VAL A 406 9.52 6.50 -10.67
CA VAL A 406 10.13 7.78 -11.11
C VAL A 406 11.38 8.19 -10.31
N PRO A 407 11.40 8.15 -8.96
CA PRO A 407 12.60 8.49 -8.19
C PRO A 407 13.80 7.61 -8.54
N ARG A 408 13.56 6.32 -8.80
CA ARG A 408 14.60 5.35 -9.17
C ARG A 408 15.02 5.49 -10.64
N THR A 409 14.09 5.82 -11.53
CA THR A 409 14.39 6.21 -12.91
C THR A 409 15.34 7.40 -12.94
N ARG A 410 15.11 8.42 -12.11
CA ARG A 410 15.99 9.58 -11.96
C ARG A 410 17.39 9.20 -11.49
N LEU A 411 17.47 8.38 -10.45
CA LEU A 411 18.74 7.88 -9.93
C LEU A 411 19.53 7.12 -11.02
N TRP A 412 18.86 6.24 -11.75
CA TRP A 412 19.47 5.49 -12.84
C TRP A 412 19.96 6.41 -13.97
N LEU A 413 19.10 7.31 -14.48
CA LEU A 413 19.46 8.25 -15.56
C LEU A 413 20.62 9.17 -15.17
N SER A 414 20.62 9.70 -13.94
CA SER A 414 21.73 10.50 -13.42
C SER A 414 23.06 9.74 -13.46
N ARG A 415 23.06 8.46 -13.06
CA ARG A 415 24.26 7.61 -13.07
C ARG A 415 24.68 7.24 -14.49
N LEU A 416 23.74 6.86 -15.33
CA LEU A 416 24.00 6.53 -16.74
C LEU A 416 24.62 7.73 -17.47
N ASN A 417 24.03 8.91 -17.33
CA ASN A 417 24.49 10.14 -17.97
C ASN A 417 25.87 10.59 -17.48
N SER A 418 26.21 10.29 -16.23
CA SER A 418 27.52 10.62 -15.66
C SER A 418 28.62 9.63 -16.05
N SER A 419 28.28 8.35 -16.24
CA SER A 419 29.27 7.27 -16.34
C SER A 419 29.35 6.58 -17.71
N CYS A 420 28.25 6.51 -18.46
CA CYS A 420 28.12 5.61 -19.60
C CYS A 420 27.78 6.33 -20.93
N GLY A 421 27.21 7.53 -20.86
CA GLY A 421 26.76 8.30 -22.02
C GLY A 421 25.43 9.00 -21.74
N SER A 422 25.14 10.08 -22.45
CA SER A 422 23.91 10.86 -22.22
C SER A 422 22.73 10.28 -23.00
N LEU A 423 21.67 9.90 -22.28
CA LEU A 423 20.34 9.73 -22.84
C LEU A 423 19.57 11.04 -22.67
N ARG A 424 19.00 11.52 -23.79
CA ARG A 424 18.13 12.69 -23.79
C ARG A 424 16.71 12.25 -23.45
N THR A 425 16.10 12.94 -22.49
CA THR A 425 14.70 12.76 -22.10
C THR A 425 14.02 14.10 -21.94
N TYR A 426 12.74 14.16 -22.27
CA TYR A 426 11.83 15.21 -21.86
C TYR A 426 11.44 15.03 -20.38
N PRO A 427 10.99 16.11 -19.70
CA PRO A 427 10.47 16.01 -18.35
C PRO A 427 9.16 15.21 -18.32
N VAL A 428 8.77 14.81 -17.11
CA VAL A 428 7.41 14.32 -16.81
C VAL A 428 6.53 15.51 -16.50
N LEU A 429 5.35 15.60 -17.11
CA LEU A 429 4.31 16.54 -16.71
C LEU A 429 3.50 15.94 -15.57
N ARG A 430 3.48 16.61 -14.42
CA ARG A 430 2.68 16.23 -13.26
C ARG A 430 1.37 17.00 -13.27
N LEU A 431 0.27 16.27 -13.20
CA LEU A 431 -1.08 16.80 -13.00
C LEU A 431 -1.49 16.59 -11.54
N ARG A 432 -1.64 17.68 -10.80
CA ARG A 432 -2.14 17.63 -9.43
C ARG A 432 -3.60 18.06 -9.42
N HIS A 433 -4.46 17.15 -8.97
CA HIS A 433 -5.85 17.42 -8.70
C HIS A 433 -6.06 17.95 -7.29
N HIS A 434 -7.16 18.69 -7.13
CA HIS A 434 -7.74 19.08 -5.85
C HIS A 434 -9.23 18.70 -5.87
N ALA A 435 -9.52 17.43 -6.16
CA ALA A 435 -10.86 16.94 -6.45
C ALA A 435 -11.83 17.15 -5.27
N TYR A 436 -11.42 16.92 -4.04
CA TYR A 436 -12.27 17.12 -2.87
C TYR A 436 -12.41 18.59 -2.49
N ASP A 437 -11.41 19.43 -2.75
CA ASP A 437 -11.61 20.88 -2.66
C ASP A 437 -12.61 21.38 -3.69
N ALA A 438 -12.57 20.84 -4.91
CA ALA A 438 -13.45 21.23 -5.99
C ALA A 438 -14.92 20.89 -5.69
N LEU A 439 -15.20 19.94 -4.78
CA LEU A 439 -16.56 19.72 -4.26
C LEU A 439 -17.12 20.97 -3.58
N ALA A 440 -16.27 21.93 -3.18
CA ALA A 440 -16.70 23.18 -2.57
C ALA A 440 -17.62 24.01 -3.48
N ALA A 441 -17.50 23.86 -4.80
CA ALA A 441 -18.33 24.53 -5.79
C ALA A 441 -19.69 23.85 -6.02
N THR A 442 -19.95 22.73 -5.35
CA THR A 442 -21.16 21.93 -5.52
C THR A 442 -22.11 22.05 -4.33
N ASP A 443 -23.40 21.83 -4.56
CA ASP A 443 -24.40 21.68 -3.49
C ASP A 443 -24.88 20.21 -3.35
N VAL A 444 -24.01 19.26 -3.71
CA VAL A 444 -24.30 17.82 -3.58
C VAL A 444 -24.44 17.46 -2.10
N ARG A 445 -25.47 16.71 -1.75
CA ARG A 445 -25.67 16.18 -0.39
C ARG A 445 -25.18 14.75 -0.30
N LEU A 446 -24.20 14.56 0.57
CA LEU A 446 -23.43 13.34 0.71
C LEU A 446 -23.77 12.69 2.04
N ARG A 447 -24.14 11.42 2.01
CA ARG A 447 -24.11 10.53 3.17
C ARG A 447 -22.71 9.94 3.28
N LEU A 448 -22.05 10.19 4.39
CA LEU A 448 -20.68 9.75 4.61
C LEU A 448 -20.62 8.27 5.00
N PRO A 449 -19.63 7.50 4.51
CA PRO A 449 -19.36 6.17 5.04
C PRO A 449 -18.89 6.25 6.50
N ALA A 450 -19.05 5.17 7.26
CA ALA A 450 -18.91 5.18 8.73
C ALA A 450 -17.57 5.76 9.25
N HIS A 451 -16.45 5.53 8.54
CA HIS A 451 -15.15 6.08 8.93
C HIS A 451 -15.10 7.60 8.74
N LEU A 452 -15.64 8.13 7.63
CA LEU A 452 -15.75 9.58 7.40
C LEU A 452 -16.81 10.21 8.30
N ALA A 453 -17.97 9.58 8.49
CA ALA A 453 -19.03 10.11 9.36
C ALA A 453 -18.53 10.32 10.80
N GLY A 454 -17.76 9.35 11.32
CA GLY A 454 -17.10 9.48 12.62
C GLY A 454 -16.07 10.61 12.67
N ALA A 455 -15.24 10.75 11.64
CA ALA A 455 -14.20 11.77 11.58
C ALA A 455 -14.75 13.20 11.40
N PHE A 456 -15.78 13.37 10.59
CA PHE A 456 -16.44 14.67 10.37
C PHE A 456 -17.43 15.03 11.48
N GLY A 457 -17.86 14.05 12.29
CA GLY A 457 -18.87 14.22 13.33
C GLY A 457 -20.29 14.39 12.78
N ALA A 458 -20.55 13.96 11.55
CA ALA A 458 -21.85 14.09 10.87
C ALA A 458 -22.08 12.92 9.91
N GLU A 459 -23.30 12.38 9.87
CA GLU A 459 -23.65 11.31 8.92
C GLU A 459 -23.90 11.85 7.50
N GLU A 460 -24.33 13.11 7.38
CA GLU A 460 -24.58 13.77 6.10
C GLU A 460 -23.94 15.16 6.07
N LEU A 461 -23.38 15.55 4.92
CA LEU A 461 -22.75 16.85 4.66
C LEU A 461 -23.09 17.35 3.25
N ARG A 462 -22.97 18.66 3.05
CA ARG A 462 -22.89 19.22 1.69
C ARG A 462 -21.46 19.11 1.13
N GLY A 463 -21.33 19.01 -0.19
CA GLY A 463 -20.04 19.06 -0.89
C GLY A 463 -19.24 20.30 -0.51
N SER A 464 -19.91 21.45 -0.37
CA SER A 464 -19.36 22.71 0.16
C SER A 464 -18.70 22.58 1.53
N GLU A 465 -19.31 21.86 2.45
CA GLU A 465 -18.79 21.66 3.81
C GLU A 465 -17.62 20.69 3.83
N LEU A 466 -17.70 19.62 3.03
CA LEU A 466 -16.63 18.63 2.90
C LEU A 466 -15.37 19.27 2.30
N GLY A 467 -15.50 19.95 1.17
CA GLY A 467 -14.38 20.58 0.47
C GLY A 467 -13.68 21.65 1.32
N ALA A 468 -14.41 22.34 2.21
CA ALA A 468 -13.84 23.33 3.11
C ALA A 468 -13.07 22.74 4.31
N ARG A 469 -13.37 21.50 4.74
CA ARG A 469 -12.92 20.97 6.04
C ARG A 469 -12.09 19.69 5.98
N TRP A 470 -12.10 18.95 4.87
CA TRP A 470 -11.51 17.61 4.83
C TRP A 470 -10.04 17.58 5.24
N ARG A 471 -9.22 18.57 4.85
CA ARG A 471 -7.81 18.67 5.30
C ARG A 471 -7.66 18.84 6.81
N GLN A 472 -8.48 19.69 7.42
CA GLN A 472 -8.50 19.84 8.87
C GLN A 472 -8.87 18.52 9.54
N VAL A 473 -9.81 17.77 8.96
CA VAL A 473 -10.20 16.44 9.46
C VAL A 473 -9.04 15.46 9.35
N LEU A 474 -8.26 15.48 8.27
CA LEU A 474 -7.04 14.66 8.14
C LEU A 474 -6.03 14.95 9.24
N GLU A 475 -5.71 16.22 9.49
CA GLU A 475 -4.79 16.63 10.56
C GLU A 475 -5.26 16.15 11.94
N GLN A 476 -6.58 16.19 12.18
CA GLN A 476 -7.17 15.65 13.41
C GLN A 476 -7.02 14.12 13.51
N GLN A 477 -7.19 13.40 12.39
CA GLN A 477 -7.00 11.94 12.37
C GLN A 477 -5.54 11.53 12.57
N GLU A 478 -4.59 12.28 12.04
CA GLU A 478 -3.16 12.09 12.30
C GLU A 478 -2.82 12.29 13.78
N SER A 479 -3.33 13.36 14.39
CA SER A 479 -3.17 13.59 15.82
C SER A 479 -3.81 12.49 16.67
N LEU A 480 -4.96 11.96 16.24
CA LEU A 480 -5.59 10.81 16.89
C LEU A 480 -4.71 9.56 16.81
N LEU A 481 -4.16 9.23 15.64
CA LEU A 481 -3.25 8.08 15.47
C LEU A 481 -2.02 8.19 16.37
N ALA A 482 -1.42 9.38 16.48
CA ALA A 482 -0.31 9.63 17.39
C ALA A 482 -0.70 9.42 18.86
N ARG A 483 -1.81 10.02 19.31
CA ARG A 483 -2.35 9.84 20.68
C ARG A 483 -2.65 8.38 21.00
N LEU A 484 -3.22 7.65 20.05
CA LEU A 484 -3.42 6.21 20.18
C LEU A 484 -2.06 5.53 20.35
N GLY A 485 -1.09 5.76 19.48
CA GLY A 485 0.27 5.18 19.58
C GLY A 485 0.96 5.42 20.93
N GLU A 486 0.79 6.59 21.54
CA GLU A 486 1.35 6.95 22.84
C GLU A 486 0.65 6.27 24.04
N ALA A 487 -0.61 5.86 23.88
CA ALA A 487 -1.37 5.18 24.94
C ALA A 487 -0.87 3.73 25.15
N ARG A 488 0.10 3.56 26.07
CA ARG A 488 0.73 2.26 26.40
C ARG A 488 0.04 1.48 27.52
N SER A 489 -0.90 2.09 28.25
CA SER A 489 -1.63 1.44 29.34
C SER A 489 -3.13 1.49 29.10
N THR A 490 -3.89 0.54 29.67
CA THR A 490 -5.35 0.52 29.56
C THR A 490 -5.99 1.81 30.07
N SER A 491 -5.42 2.46 31.09
CA SER A 491 -5.95 3.74 31.59
C SER A 491 -5.75 4.87 30.60
N ALA A 492 -4.52 5.01 30.09
CA ALA A 492 -4.21 6.02 29.06
C ALA A 492 -5.07 5.80 27.81
N LEU A 493 -5.30 4.54 27.41
CA LEU A 493 -6.16 4.22 26.29
C LEU A 493 -7.62 4.62 26.57
N LEU A 494 -8.14 4.32 27.76
CA LEU A 494 -9.50 4.74 28.14
C LEU A 494 -9.65 6.27 28.22
N GLU A 495 -8.61 7.01 28.59
CA GLU A 495 -8.60 8.48 28.53
C GLU A 495 -8.71 8.99 27.09
N VAL A 496 -7.95 8.40 26.16
CA VAL A 496 -8.08 8.73 24.72
C VAL A 496 -9.48 8.39 24.21
N LEU A 497 -9.99 7.18 24.51
CA LEU A 497 -11.33 6.74 24.10
C LEU A 497 -12.45 7.59 24.71
N ALA A 498 -12.29 8.08 25.94
CA ALA A 498 -13.24 9.00 26.58
C ALA A 498 -13.19 10.41 26.00
N GLY A 499 -12.09 10.81 25.36
CA GLY A 499 -12.01 12.02 24.55
C GLY A 499 -12.87 11.93 23.29
N GLU A 500 -12.90 10.77 22.64
CA GLU A 500 -13.68 10.53 21.41
C GLU A 500 -15.16 10.23 21.69
N ASN A 501 -15.46 9.47 22.74
CA ASN A 501 -16.83 9.17 23.16
C ASN A 501 -16.92 9.05 24.69
N GLY A 502 -17.06 10.20 25.35
CA GLY A 502 -17.07 10.29 26.81
C GLY A 502 -18.23 9.55 27.47
N GLU A 503 -19.41 9.54 26.87
CA GLU A 503 -20.61 8.87 27.41
C GLU A 503 -20.39 7.37 27.54
N ARG A 504 -19.72 6.76 26.56
CA ARG A 504 -19.44 5.32 26.56
C ARG A 504 -18.29 4.93 27.47
N TRP A 505 -17.20 5.71 27.51
CA TRP A 505 -15.93 5.25 28.08
C TRP A 505 -15.61 5.79 29.47
N ARG A 506 -16.18 6.93 29.89
CA ARG A 506 -15.99 7.42 31.26
C ARG A 506 -16.50 6.44 32.32
N PRO A 507 -17.72 5.85 32.19
CA PRO A 507 -18.17 4.84 33.15
C PRO A 507 -17.28 3.60 33.18
N VAL A 508 -16.75 3.18 32.01
CA VAL A 508 -15.84 2.02 31.92
C VAL A 508 -14.49 2.30 32.59
N ALA A 509 -14.00 3.53 32.53
CA ALA A 509 -12.79 3.97 33.24
C ALA A 509 -12.99 3.95 34.77
N GLU A 510 -14.16 4.39 35.25
CA GLU A 510 -14.52 4.31 36.67
C GLU A 510 -14.57 2.85 37.14
N GLU A 511 -15.24 1.96 36.39
CA GLU A 511 -15.28 0.53 36.69
C GLU A 511 -13.88 -0.11 36.75
N LEU A 512 -12.96 0.32 35.88
CA LEU A 512 -11.58 -0.16 35.89
C LEU A 512 -10.87 0.23 37.20
N GLU A 513 -11.04 1.47 37.65
CA GLU A 513 -10.43 1.94 38.89
C GLU A 513 -11.05 1.30 40.13
N GLU A 514 -12.35 1.05 40.15
CA GLU A 514 -13.02 0.28 41.20
C GLU A 514 -12.46 -1.14 41.30
N ALA A 515 -12.36 -1.85 40.17
CA ALA A 515 -11.80 -3.20 40.13
C ALA A 515 -10.33 -3.22 40.59
N ARG A 516 -9.53 -2.21 40.18
CA ARG A 516 -8.15 -2.05 40.65
C ARG A 516 -8.08 -1.73 42.14
N HIS A 517 -8.97 -0.89 42.66
CA HIS A 517 -9.05 -0.58 44.08
C HIS A 517 -9.34 -1.84 44.91
N LEU A 518 -10.30 -2.66 44.48
CA LEU A 518 -10.58 -3.95 45.11
C LEU A 518 -9.37 -4.90 45.11
N LEU A 519 -8.63 -4.98 44.00
CA LEU A 519 -7.41 -5.79 43.92
C LEU A 519 -6.26 -5.22 44.78
N ARG A 520 -6.11 -3.89 44.86
CA ARG A 520 -5.13 -3.22 45.72
C ARG A 520 -5.43 -3.50 47.20
N ALA A 521 -6.69 -3.38 47.61
CA ALA A 521 -7.15 -3.69 48.97
C ALA A 521 -6.94 -5.18 49.32
N THR A 522 -7.32 -6.08 48.42
CA THR A 522 -7.09 -7.52 48.59
C THR A 522 -5.59 -7.83 48.69
N GLY A 523 -4.78 -7.22 47.84
CA GLY A 523 -3.32 -7.36 47.84
C GLY A 523 -2.67 -6.83 49.13
N ALA A 524 -3.17 -5.73 49.70
CA ALA A 524 -2.74 -5.24 51.00
C ALA A 524 -3.04 -6.26 52.11
N GLY A 525 -4.24 -6.85 52.09
CA GLY A 525 -4.63 -7.92 53.01
C GLY A 525 -3.76 -9.18 52.89
N VAL A 526 -3.30 -9.52 51.69
CA VAL A 526 -2.35 -10.63 51.44
C VAL A 526 -0.96 -10.26 51.94
N ARG A 527 -0.43 -9.06 51.62
CA ARG A 527 0.89 -8.59 52.08
C ARG A 527 1.00 -8.60 53.60
N GLU A 528 -0.06 -8.16 54.28
CA GLU A 528 -0.12 -8.16 55.74
C GLU A 528 -0.06 -9.58 56.32
N ARG A 529 -0.77 -10.54 55.72
CA ARG A 529 -0.71 -11.95 56.15
C ARG A 529 0.65 -12.60 55.86
N VAL A 530 1.28 -12.25 54.73
CA VAL A 530 2.65 -12.67 54.40
C VAL A 530 3.65 -12.11 55.41
N ARG A 531 3.48 -10.86 55.86
CA ARG A 531 4.28 -10.26 56.94
C ARG A 531 4.14 -11.04 58.24
N LYS A 532 2.91 -11.31 58.69
CA LYS A 532 2.63 -12.15 59.87
C LYS A 532 3.23 -13.56 59.73
N LEU A 533 3.18 -14.15 58.55
CA LEU A 533 3.79 -15.45 58.27
C LEU A 533 5.32 -15.43 58.44
N ARG A 534 5.99 -14.34 58.01
CA ARG A 534 7.43 -14.14 58.23
C ARG A 534 7.76 -13.99 59.71
N GLU A 535 6.96 -13.23 60.46
CA GLU A 535 7.10 -13.04 61.90
C GLU A 535 6.98 -14.37 62.65
N ILE A 536 5.94 -15.16 62.37
CA ILE A 536 5.72 -16.49 62.98
C ILE A 536 6.88 -17.43 62.64
N ARG A 537 7.35 -17.47 61.39
CA ARG A 537 8.53 -18.27 61.02
C ARG A 537 9.79 -17.85 61.78
N SER A 538 9.96 -16.55 62.05
CA SER A 538 11.09 -16.07 62.86
C SER A 538 10.98 -16.55 64.32
N ALA A 539 9.78 -16.48 64.90
CA ALA A 539 9.51 -16.89 66.27
C ALA A 539 9.61 -18.42 66.45
N GLU A 540 9.08 -19.19 65.49
CA GLU A 540 9.21 -20.65 65.44
C GLU A 540 10.68 -21.07 65.40
N ARG A 541 11.51 -20.40 64.58
CA ARG A 541 12.96 -20.65 64.54
C ARG A 541 13.64 -20.37 65.87
N ARG A 542 13.26 -19.29 66.57
CA ARG A 542 13.78 -18.98 67.92
C ARG A 542 13.36 -20.03 68.94
N ALA A 543 12.09 -20.43 68.94
CA ALA A 543 11.59 -21.47 69.84
C ALA A 543 12.27 -22.82 69.60
N ARG A 544 12.51 -23.22 68.34
CA ARG A 544 13.26 -24.43 67.99
C ARG A 544 14.72 -24.38 68.47
N ARG A 545 15.40 -23.24 68.31
CA ARG A 545 16.77 -23.05 68.84
C ARG A 545 16.78 -23.16 70.36
N ARG A 546 15.84 -22.48 71.04
CA ARG A 546 15.74 -22.53 72.49
C ARG A 546 15.41 -23.92 73.02
N ARG A 547 14.54 -24.66 72.33
CA ARG A 547 14.25 -26.07 72.65
C ARG A 547 15.51 -26.92 72.53
N ALA A 548 16.27 -26.78 71.45
CA ALA A 548 17.52 -27.51 71.26
C ALA A 548 18.57 -27.19 72.35
N GLU A 549 18.69 -25.92 72.77
CA GLU A 549 19.55 -25.52 73.90
C GLU A 549 19.11 -26.17 75.23
N LEU A 550 17.80 -26.19 75.50
CA LEU A 550 17.24 -26.81 76.70
C LEU A 550 17.37 -28.34 76.68
N GLU A 551 17.21 -28.97 75.51
CA GLU A 551 17.46 -30.40 75.29
C GLU A 551 18.93 -30.75 75.53
N ALA A 552 19.87 -29.94 75.03
CA ALA A 552 21.30 -30.10 75.27
C ALA A 552 21.65 -29.98 76.77
N ARG A 553 21.18 -28.93 77.45
CA ARG A 553 21.37 -28.74 78.91
C ARG A 553 20.70 -29.85 79.74
N SER A 554 19.53 -30.33 79.31
CA SER A 554 18.89 -31.48 79.95
C SER A 554 19.68 -32.78 79.74
N GLY A 555 20.43 -32.90 78.64
CA GLY A 555 21.36 -34.00 78.38
C GLY A 555 22.59 -33.94 79.29
N GLU A 556 23.17 -32.74 79.47
CA GLU A 556 24.29 -32.51 80.40
C GLU A 556 23.90 -32.81 81.86
N LEU A 557 22.70 -32.38 82.28
CA LEU A 557 22.20 -32.65 83.63
C LEU A 557 21.78 -34.11 83.85
N ARG A 558 21.47 -34.87 82.80
CA ARG A 558 21.24 -36.33 82.90
C ARG A 558 22.51 -37.05 83.33
N ALA A 559 23.68 -36.59 82.89
CA ALA A 559 24.96 -37.14 83.32
C ALA A 559 25.26 -36.84 84.80
N ARG A 560 24.90 -35.63 85.28
CA ARG A 560 25.05 -35.23 86.70
C ARG A 560 24.03 -35.87 87.64
N GLU A 561 22.78 -36.06 87.21
CA GLU A 561 21.73 -36.75 87.97
C GLU A 561 22.11 -38.19 88.33
N GLN A 562 22.87 -38.87 87.43
CA GLN A 562 23.40 -40.21 87.68
C GLN A 562 24.47 -40.23 88.78
N GLU A 563 25.09 -39.09 89.09
CA GLU A 563 26.09 -38.93 90.16
C GLU A 563 25.48 -38.42 91.48
N THR A 564 24.50 -37.52 91.45
CA THR A 564 23.97 -36.84 92.66
C THR A 564 22.61 -37.36 93.16
N GLY A 565 21.86 -38.11 92.35
CA GLY A 565 20.57 -38.70 92.73
C GLY A 565 19.40 -37.72 92.92
N ASP A 566 19.57 -36.41 92.70
CA ASP A 566 18.51 -35.39 92.79
C ASP A 566 17.92 -35.06 91.40
N PRO A 567 16.65 -35.41 91.14
CA PRO A 567 16.02 -35.21 89.84
C PRO A 567 15.40 -33.82 89.61
N GLY A 568 15.36 -32.96 90.64
CA GLY A 568 14.66 -31.68 90.61
C GLY A 568 15.05 -30.75 89.43
N PRO A 569 16.35 -30.50 89.18
CA PRO A 569 16.80 -29.58 88.13
C PRO A 569 16.44 -30.03 86.71
N ARG A 570 16.44 -31.34 86.45
CA ARG A 570 16.11 -31.90 85.13
C ARG A 570 14.60 -31.97 84.89
N GLN A 571 13.82 -32.25 85.93
CA GLN A 571 12.37 -32.24 85.84
C GLN A 571 11.85 -30.84 85.47
N ALA A 572 12.45 -29.78 86.02
CA ALA A 572 12.16 -28.40 85.63
C ALA A 572 12.50 -28.11 84.14
N LEU A 573 13.63 -28.61 83.63
CA LEU A 573 13.98 -28.46 82.21
C LEU A 573 13.07 -29.24 81.27
N ARG A 574 12.63 -30.44 81.66
CA ARG A 574 11.64 -31.22 80.88
C ARG A 574 10.31 -30.49 80.76
N GLN A 575 9.85 -29.84 81.83
CA GLN A 575 8.66 -29.00 81.79
C GLN A 575 8.85 -27.83 80.80
N LEU A 576 10.00 -27.16 80.84
CA LEU A 576 10.33 -26.07 79.89
C LEU A 576 10.42 -26.56 78.43
N ILE A 577 10.97 -27.74 78.16
CA ILE A 577 10.98 -28.36 76.82
C ILE A 577 9.56 -28.68 76.35
N GLY A 578 8.69 -29.15 77.26
CA GLY A 578 7.26 -29.35 76.99
C GLY A 578 6.59 -28.05 76.55
N VAL A 579 6.80 -26.97 77.31
CA VAL A 579 6.29 -25.63 76.96
C VAL A 579 6.77 -25.18 75.57
N MET A 580 8.07 -25.32 75.26
CA MET A 580 8.60 -24.94 73.94
C MET A 580 8.04 -25.82 72.80
N THR A 581 7.77 -27.10 73.07
CA THR A 581 7.20 -28.04 72.08
C THR A 581 5.76 -27.66 71.74
N ASP A 582 4.96 -27.31 72.74
CA ASP A 582 3.61 -26.82 72.55
C ASP A 582 3.62 -25.45 71.84
N GLU A 583 4.57 -24.57 72.18
CA GLU A 583 4.77 -23.29 71.49
C GLU A 583 5.10 -23.45 70.00
N ILE A 584 5.91 -24.43 69.63
CA ILE A 584 6.23 -24.76 68.23
C ILE A 584 4.98 -25.29 67.53
N ARG A 585 4.24 -26.22 68.16
CA ARG A 585 3.02 -26.82 67.61
C ARG A 585 1.94 -25.77 67.35
N CYS A 586 1.69 -24.87 68.30
CA CYS A 586 0.75 -23.75 68.14
C CYS A 586 1.15 -22.83 66.98
N ARG A 587 2.45 -22.57 66.81
CA ARG A 587 2.94 -21.74 65.70
C ARG A 587 2.84 -22.44 64.35
N GLU A 588 3.08 -23.74 64.27
CA GLU A 588 2.86 -24.52 63.05
C GLU A 588 1.39 -24.52 62.63
N ALA A 589 0.46 -24.70 63.58
CA ALA A 589 -0.97 -24.60 63.34
C ALA A 589 -1.35 -23.20 62.81
N ARG A 590 -0.91 -22.14 63.48
CA ARG A 590 -1.17 -20.75 63.03
C ARG A 590 -0.57 -20.44 61.66
N ARG A 591 0.58 -21.04 61.33
CA ARG A 591 1.21 -20.93 60.00
C ARG A 591 0.38 -21.61 58.91
N ALA A 592 -0.23 -22.76 59.22
CA ALA A 592 -1.13 -23.45 58.30
C ALA A 592 -2.40 -22.63 58.05
N GLU A 593 -3.01 -22.09 59.10
CA GLU A 593 -4.17 -21.18 59.02
C GLU A 593 -3.88 -19.96 58.13
N LEU A 594 -2.77 -19.25 58.36
CA LEU A 594 -2.43 -18.07 57.55
C LEU A 594 -2.20 -18.40 56.07
N ARG A 595 -1.66 -19.58 55.75
CA ARG A 595 -1.51 -20.04 54.36
C ARG A 595 -2.87 -20.31 53.72
N GLN A 596 -3.79 -20.90 54.47
CA GLN A 596 -5.16 -21.12 54.04
C GLN A 596 -5.88 -19.78 53.83
N GLU A 597 -5.79 -18.84 54.77
CA GLU A 597 -6.37 -17.50 54.63
C GLU A 597 -5.85 -16.76 53.38
N ILE A 598 -4.54 -16.87 53.08
CA ILE A 598 -3.95 -16.29 51.86
C ILE A 598 -4.52 -16.96 50.60
N ALA A 599 -4.60 -18.29 50.58
CA ALA A 599 -5.14 -19.03 49.44
C ALA A 599 -6.62 -18.73 49.21
N GLU A 600 -7.41 -18.61 50.28
CA GLU A 600 -8.82 -18.25 50.25
C GLU A 600 -9.02 -16.84 49.71
N LEU A 601 -8.29 -15.84 50.23
CA LEU A 601 -8.36 -14.46 49.74
C LEU A 601 -8.03 -14.34 48.25
N ALA A 602 -7.10 -15.14 47.75
CA ALA A 602 -6.74 -15.17 46.34
C ALA A 602 -7.80 -15.87 45.45
N ARG A 603 -8.58 -16.79 46.02
CA ARG A 603 -9.63 -17.57 45.35
C ARG A 603 -11.05 -17.01 45.52
N LYS A 604 -11.24 -15.99 46.37
CA LYS A 604 -12.54 -15.32 46.56
C LYS A 604 -13.11 -14.87 45.21
N ALA A 605 -14.38 -15.19 44.97
CA ALA A 605 -15.08 -14.88 43.73
C ALA A 605 -14.96 -13.39 43.32
N PRO A 606 -15.06 -12.40 44.22
CA PRO A 606 -14.84 -10.98 43.87
C PRO A 606 -13.45 -10.68 43.32
N THR A 607 -12.39 -11.30 43.83
CA THR A 607 -11.01 -11.10 43.35
C THR A 607 -10.82 -11.67 41.95
N ARG A 608 -11.40 -12.84 41.68
CA ARG A 608 -11.38 -13.46 40.35
C ARG A 608 -12.19 -12.65 39.35
N ALA A 609 -13.41 -12.26 39.72
CA ALA A 609 -14.29 -11.43 38.90
C ALA A 609 -13.63 -10.08 38.57
N ALA A 610 -12.95 -9.43 39.51
CA ALA A 610 -12.22 -8.19 39.25
C ALA A 610 -11.09 -8.37 38.22
N ARG A 611 -10.31 -9.46 38.31
CA ARG A 611 -9.27 -9.76 37.30
C ARG A 611 -9.85 -10.03 35.92
N GLU A 612 -10.93 -10.80 35.85
CA GLU A 612 -11.65 -11.09 34.61
C GLU A 612 -12.25 -9.81 34.02
N ARG A 613 -12.82 -8.92 34.85
CA ARG A 613 -13.35 -7.62 34.41
C ARG A 613 -12.26 -6.70 33.87
N ILE A 614 -11.12 -6.57 34.55
CA ILE A 614 -9.97 -5.78 34.06
C ILE A 614 -9.49 -6.30 32.71
N SER A 615 -9.34 -7.62 32.57
CA SER A 615 -8.95 -8.26 31.32
C SER A 615 -9.98 -8.02 30.20
N GLY A 616 -11.27 -8.11 30.53
CA GLY A 616 -12.37 -7.83 29.62
C GLY A 616 -12.42 -6.37 29.15
N ILE A 617 -12.25 -5.42 30.07
CA ILE A 617 -12.15 -3.98 29.77
C ILE A 617 -10.95 -3.72 28.86
N GLY A 618 -9.78 -4.29 29.20
CA GLY A 618 -8.58 -4.18 28.38
C GLY A 618 -8.83 -4.67 26.95
N ARG A 619 -9.43 -5.85 26.78
CA ARG A 619 -9.77 -6.38 25.45
C ARG A 619 -10.73 -5.48 24.69
N GLN A 620 -11.77 -4.98 25.35
CA GLN A 620 -12.76 -4.10 24.72
C GLN A 620 -12.11 -2.79 24.27
N ALA A 621 -11.23 -2.21 25.10
CA ALA A 621 -10.49 -0.99 24.76
C ALA A 621 -9.55 -1.21 23.57
N GLU A 622 -8.81 -2.33 23.51
CA GLU A 622 -7.91 -2.62 22.39
C GLU A 622 -8.66 -2.91 21.07
N LEU A 623 -9.87 -3.50 21.12
CA LEU A 623 -10.73 -3.65 19.93
C LEU A 623 -11.20 -2.28 19.43
N SER A 624 -11.62 -1.39 20.33
CA SER A 624 -12.00 -0.04 19.94
C SER A 624 -10.83 0.83 19.49
N ARG A 625 -9.62 0.57 20.02
CA ARG A 625 -8.38 1.16 19.49
C ARG A 625 -8.15 0.75 18.03
N LEU A 626 -8.31 -0.54 17.71
CA LEU A 626 -8.22 -1.03 16.35
C LEU A 626 -9.25 -0.34 15.44
N GLU A 627 -10.52 -0.30 15.85
CA GLU A 627 -11.59 0.33 15.07
C GLU A 627 -11.29 1.82 14.79
N LEU A 628 -10.83 2.58 15.79
CA LEU A 628 -10.47 3.99 15.62
C LEU A 628 -9.24 4.17 14.74
N ALA A 629 -8.18 3.39 14.98
CA ALA A 629 -6.96 3.47 14.18
C ALA A 629 -7.23 3.14 12.72
N GLN A 630 -7.99 2.06 12.46
CA GLN A 630 -8.39 1.67 11.11
C GLN A 630 -9.19 2.79 10.43
N ARG A 631 -10.19 3.36 11.09
CA ARG A 631 -11.00 4.45 10.52
C ARG A 631 -10.16 5.69 10.23
N ALA A 632 -9.28 6.09 11.14
CA ALA A 632 -8.39 7.23 10.95
C ALA A 632 -7.43 7.02 9.77
N LEU A 633 -6.86 5.81 9.62
CA LEU A 633 -6.03 5.46 8.46
C LEU A 633 -6.81 5.48 7.14
N LEU A 634 -8.05 5.00 7.13
CA LEU A 634 -8.92 5.08 5.96
C LEU A 634 -9.26 6.53 5.57
N VAL A 635 -9.52 7.39 6.56
CA VAL A 635 -9.73 8.82 6.32
C VAL A 635 -8.47 9.44 5.72
N ARG A 636 -7.29 9.10 6.25
CA ARG A 636 -5.99 9.58 5.71
C ARG A 636 -5.81 9.26 4.22
N HIS A 637 -6.29 8.09 3.78
CA HIS A 637 -6.18 7.68 2.37
C HIS A 637 -7.07 8.48 1.41
N MET A 638 -7.95 9.36 1.91
CA MET A 638 -8.65 10.34 1.08
C MET A 638 -7.68 11.18 0.25
N GLU A 639 -6.48 11.49 0.74
CA GLU A 639 -5.50 12.27 -0.04
C GLU A 639 -5.17 11.62 -1.40
N ILE A 640 -5.20 10.29 -1.47
CA ILE A 640 -4.93 9.57 -2.71
C ILE A 640 -6.11 9.71 -3.67
N GLY A 641 -7.34 9.60 -3.15
CA GLY A 641 -8.55 9.84 -3.94
C GLY A 641 -8.67 11.29 -4.42
N ASP A 642 -8.14 12.27 -3.68
CA ASP A 642 -8.07 13.67 -4.08
C ASP A 642 -7.10 13.89 -5.26
N ARG A 643 -5.92 13.24 -5.20
CA ARG A 643 -4.87 13.34 -6.23
C ARG A 643 -5.15 12.49 -7.47
N ARG A 644 -5.84 11.36 -7.30
CA ARG A 644 -6.15 10.37 -8.36
C ARG A 644 -7.65 10.07 -8.38
N PRO A 645 -8.50 11.07 -8.68
CA PRO A 645 -9.94 10.90 -8.66
C PRO A 645 -10.40 10.02 -9.81
N THR A 646 -11.42 9.19 -9.58
CA THR A 646 -12.04 8.45 -10.66
C THR A 646 -12.76 9.39 -11.62
N GLY A 647 -12.51 9.25 -12.92
CA GLY A 647 -13.03 10.19 -13.92
C GLY A 647 -14.56 10.28 -13.96
N TRP A 648 -15.30 9.19 -13.73
CA TRP A 648 -16.76 9.23 -13.74
C TRP A 648 -17.39 9.82 -12.47
N TRP A 649 -16.61 10.09 -11.40
CA TRP A 649 -17.15 10.78 -10.23
C TRP A 649 -17.74 12.14 -10.60
N PHE A 650 -17.04 12.90 -11.44
CA PHE A 650 -17.44 14.25 -11.81
C PHE A 650 -18.82 14.28 -12.47
N SER A 651 -19.07 13.41 -13.44
CA SER A 651 -20.35 13.38 -14.18
C SER A 651 -21.48 12.66 -13.43
N VAL A 652 -21.16 11.65 -12.62
CA VAL A 652 -22.18 10.89 -11.88
C VAL A 652 -22.64 11.62 -10.62
N VAL A 653 -21.71 12.12 -9.81
CA VAL A 653 -22.01 12.79 -8.52
C VAL A 653 -22.55 14.19 -8.76
N ASP A 654 -21.98 14.91 -9.73
CA ASP A 654 -22.46 16.23 -10.13
C ASP A 654 -22.68 16.34 -11.65
N PRO A 655 -23.84 15.86 -12.16
CA PRO A 655 -24.17 15.94 -13.58
C PRO A 655 -24.27 17.36 -14.14
N THR A 656 -24.20 18.41 -13.31
CA THR A 656 -24.20 19.80 -13.78
C THR A 656 -22.86 20.24 -14.37
N GLY A 657 -21.78 19.50 -14.07
CA GLY A 657 -20.42 19.83 -14.49
C GLY A 657 -19.71 20.86 -13.61
N ALA A 658 -20.37 21.42 -12.59
CA ALA A 658 -19.75 22.42 -11.71
C ALA A 658 -18.53 21.86 -10.97
N TRP A 659 -18.59 20.59 -10.54
CA TRP A 659 -17.45 19.92 -9.92
C TRP A 659 -16.26 19.79 -10.88
N PHE A 660 -16.50 19.39 -12.13
CA PHE A 660 -15.45 19.23 -13.14
C PHE A 660 -14.79 20.58 -13.47
N GLU A 661 -15.59 21.63 -13.70
CA GLU A 661 -15.07 22.96 -14.02
C GLU A 661 -14.26 23.56 -12.84
N GLU A 662 -14.69 23.35 -11.59
CA GLU A 662 -13.89 23.79 -10.44
C GLU A 662 -12.61 22.94 -10.28
N ALA A 663 -12.65 21.65 -10.61
CA ALA A 663 -11.46 20.79 -10.61
C ALA A 663 -10.45 21.25 -11.67
N VAL A 664 -10.91 21.70 -12.84
CA VAL A 664 -10.06 22.33 -13.87
C VAL A 664 -9.44 23.61 -13.34
N ARG A 665 -10.23 24.52 -12.77
CA ARG A 665 -9.72 25.81 -12.24
C ARG A 665 -8.68 25.65 -11.14
N ARG A 666 -8.78 24.58 -10.33
CA ARG A 666 -7.87 24.31 -9.22
C ARG A 666 -6.68 23.44 -9.59
N ALA A 667 -6.70 22.77 -10.73
CA ALA A 667 -5.64 21.86 -11.11
C ALA A 667 -4.29 22.58 -11.26
N GLU A 668 -3.24 21.95 -10.75
CA GLU A 668 -1.87 22.45 -10.89
C GLU A 668 -1.10 21.56 -11.86
N LEU A 669 -0.23 22.19 -12.63
CA LEU A 669 0.70 21.51 -13.54
C LEU A 669 2.13 21.87 -13.15
N TYR A 670 3.05 20.91 -13.23
CA TYR A 670 4.47 21.20 -13.14
C TYR A 670 5.32 20.17 -13.89
N LEU A 671 6.52 20.57 -14.31
CA LEU A 671 7.46 19.70 -15.03
C LEU A 671 8.50 19.12 -14.08
N GLN A 672 8.55 17.80 -13.97
CA GLN A 672 9.54 17.07 -13.18
C GLN A 672 10.65 16.54 -14.09
N ASP A 673 11.86 17.05 -13.92
CA ASP A 673 13.03 16.60 -14.68
C ASP A 673 13.47 15.19 -14.25
N LEU A 674 13.76 14.35 -15.25
CA LEU A 674 14.21 12.98 -15.05
C LEU A 674 15.74 12.83 -14.91
N THR A 675 16.51 13.88 -15.19
CA THR A 675 17.98 13.82 -15.24
C THR A 675 18.66 14.38 -13.99
N SER A 676 17.95 15.18 -13.19
CA SER A 676 18.41 15.64 -11.88
C SER A 676 18.32 14.53 -10.83
N ALA A 677 19.35 14.42 -9.99
CA ALA A 677 19.34 13.51 -8.85
C ALA A 677 18.16 13.84 -7.91
N PRO A 678 17.50 12.81 -7.34
CA PRO A 678 16.41 13.04 -6.38
C PRO A 678 16.93 13.83 -5.18
N GLU A 679 16.16 14.83 -4.73
CA GLU A 679 16.45 15.53 -3.48
C GLU A 679 16.22 14.60 -2.28
N ALA A 680 16.84 14.87 -1.14
CA ALA A 680 16.70 14.01 0.06
C ALA A 680 15.24 13.87 0.57
N ASN A 681 14.33 14.72 0.10
CA ASN A 681 12.89 14.67 0.39
C ASN A 681 12.06 13.89 -0.65
N ASP A 682 12.64 13.50 -1.80
CA ASP A 682 11.95 12.74 -2.87
C ASP A 682 11.84 11.23 -2.57
N THR A 683 12.38 10.75 -1.44
CA THR A 683 12.30 9.33 -1.02
C THR A 683 11.08 9.02 -0.14
N GLY A 684 9.98 9.77 -0.31
CA GLY A 684 8.73 9.52 0.37
C GLY A 684 8.01 8.28 -0.14
N HIS A 685 8.41 7.12 0.38
CA HIS A 685 7.61 6.00 0.90
C HIS A 685 8.48 4.74 1.02
#